data_AF-A0A5K3F6K4-F1
#
_entry.id   AF-A0A5K3F6K4-F1
#
_cell.length_a   1.000
_cell.length_b   1.000
_cell.length_c   1.000
_cell.angle_alpha   90.00
_cell.angle_beta   90.00
_cell.angle_gamma   90.00
#
_symmetry.space_group_name_H-M   'P 1'
#
loop_
_entity.id
_entity.type
_entity.pdbx_description
1 polymer ?
#
loop_
_entity_poly.entity_id
_entity_poly.type
_entity_poly.pdbx_seq_one_letter_code
_entity_poly.pdbx_strand_id
1 'polypeptide(L)'
;QTDDTNEVPSTFDQVKKNKKKPVKKDSKPTKEDIKKEKVNKKINAIKEHLARQREEEERLRKEAEEEERRFQEEKRRLDEQRRLEAERRERRKQKEKERKQRLKEEGRLLTDKQREDRRKAMELAQARGLDLSAAKSDLKNRTYSRIKKRPQAQVEVASVPSEPVVTDDAENVVLEEPSNGVHDWEDLASDLLSTENLPSEQIGATSESDHSSGEVEVNDLDPSNPGTGDFNQEADMSEGFKLSETQLTDEEKKNLIEQARVRLQQQHAQSENAEAQKVLRSGVICVLGHVDTGKTKILDKLRNTNVQDREAGGITQQIGATNVPRENIIHATRMCKYFKQEDLQMPGLLIIDTPGHESFSNLRVRGSSLCDFAILVVDLMHGIEEQTKESIRILLNRKTPFVVALNKIDRLYQWKSYPNLAVEEALSRQSEVTLNDFRTRLKEVVQHFAMMELNVELFYKNTNPSEFVSMVPTSAHSGDGMGDLLAFMCKELQSRLFKRLTFSEELKASVMEVKETVGLGTSLDVIVVNGRIHEGDTIVLAGQEGPIVTTVRSILMPAPMSELRVKGTYEHLKEVVGAQGVKIVARDLEKALAGLPLYVATDLAEELYFKDEVSRGLKAALKAIAVSPVGVYVVASTLGSLESLLTYLKSVNIPFSGISVGTVHRKDVMKASIMVERDRKWAVILAFDVKVDKDAQKMANEVGVQIFTANIIYHLQTRMEEYVEALMRENRKKHADQAVFPVKLRVLPDMVFNKRAPIVMGVHVEAGLLREGTPICVPSRDNVVLGKVFSIESNHKAIQEARTGQEVCVRIDPVEGEAPKLYGRHFDHTDVLVSKISRDSIDIVKEFYRNDLNKEDWKLMVELKKMLSII
;
A
#
# COMPACT_ATOMS: atom_id res chain seq x y z
N GLN A 1 44.15 -17.10 -45.14
CA GLN A 1 45.23 -16.42 -45.88
C GLN A 1 46.02 -15.69 -44.81
N THR A 2 47.03 -16.34 -44.23
CA THR A 2 48.43 -16.38 -44.70
C THR A 2 49.12 -15.01 -44.55
N ASP A 3 50.27 -14.84 -43.91
CA ASP A 3 51.14 -15.76 -43.13
C ASP A 3 52.02 -14.93 -42.16
N ASP A 4 52.53 -15.60 -41.13
CA ASP A 4 53.80 -15.44 -40.38
C ASP A 4 54.74 -14.19 -40.43
N THR A 5 55.37 -14.01 -39.25
CA THR A 5 56.78 -13.61 -38.98
C THR A 5 57.30 -12.15 -39.00
N ASN A 6 57.65 -11.69 -37.79
CA ASN A 6 58.98 -11.30 -37.28
C ASN A 6 59.89 -10.18 -37.89
N GLU A 7 60.64 -9.58 -36.94
CA GLU A 7 61.99 -8.97 -37.02
C GLU A 7 62.23 -7.48 -37.41
N VAL A 8 62.46 -6.67 -36.35
CA VAL A 8 63.72 -5.96 -35.96
C VAL A 8 64.32 -4.84 -36.87
N PRO A 9 64.90 -3.74 -36.31
CA PRO A 9 65.08 -2.47 -37.03
C PRO A 9 66.54 -2.00 -37.28
N SER A 10 66.69 -1.02 -38.17
CA SER A 10 67.92 -0.21 -38.43
C SER A 10 67.57 1.02 -39.30
N THR A 11 68.30 2.14 -39.44
CA THR A 11 69.34 2.90 -38.69
C THR A 11 69.46 4.31 -39.34
N PHE A 12 70.08 5.33 -38.71
CA PHE A 12 71.27 6.03 -39.24
C PHE A 12 71.74 7.29 -38.46
N ASP A 13 73.07 7.44 -38.45
CA ASP A 13 74.00 8.40 -37.83
C ASP A 13 73.79 9.93 -37.98
N GLN A 14 74.45 10.73 -37.12
CA GLN A 14 75.72 11.43 -37.49
C GLN A 14 76.46 12.23 -36.38
N VAL A 15 77.70 11.77 -36.09
CA VAL A 15 78.99 12.50 -36.04
C VAL A 15 79.29 13.63 -35.00
N LYS A 16 80.50 13.48 -34.41
CA LYS A 16 81.20 14.27 -33.37
C LYS A 16 81.76 15.64 -33.81
N LYS A 17 82.02 16.55 -32.85
CA LYS A 17 83.37 17.18 -32.66
C LYS A 17 83.60 17.88 -31.30
N ASN A 18 84.86 17.82 -30.83
CA ASN A 18 85.36 18.32 -29.53
C ASN A 18 85.71 19.82 -29.51
N LYS A 19 85.70 20.43 -28.32
CA LYS A 19 86.71 21.45 -27.89
C LYS A 19 86.85 21.51 -26.36
N LYS A 20 88.06 21.80 -25.86
CA LYS A 20 88.41 21.80 -24.41
C LYS A 20 88.22 23.18 -23.74
N LYS A 21 87.92 23.13 -22.43
CA LYS A 21 88.02 24.11 -21.32
C LYS A 21 88.56 25.54 -21.62
N PRO A 22 88.06 26.55 -20.88
CA PRO A 22 88.82 26.97 -19.70
C PRO A 22 88.02 26.96 -18.38
N VAL A 23 88.74 26.86 -17.26
CA VAL A 23 88.20 26.98 -15.90
C VAL A 23 87.99 28.46 -15.56
N LYS A 24 86.81 28.83 -15.05
CA LYS A 24 86.60 30.10 -14.33
C LYS A 24 85.91 29.84 -12.99
N LYS A 25 86.32 30.63 -11.98
CA LYS A 25 85.98 30.48 -10.57
C LYS A 25 84.50 30.73 -10.27
N ASP A 26 84.06 30.17 -9.15
CA ASP A 26 82.73 30.34 -8.59
C ASP A 26 82.29 31.80 -8.46
N SER A 27 81.03 32.05 -8.83
CA SER A 27 80.22 33.07 -8.20
C SER A 27 79.02 32.35 -7.57
N LYS A 28 78.83 32.50 -6.25
CA LYS A 28 77.68 31.91 -5.57
C LYS A 28 76.41 32.65 -6.03
N PRO A 29 75.32 31.96 -6.42
CA PRO A 29 74.08 32.62 -6.80
C PRO A 29 73.54 33.44 -5.62
N THR A 30 73.01 34.63 -5.89
CA THR A 30 72.52 35.50 -4.82
C THR A 30 71.20 34.96 -4.26
N LYS A 31 70.84 35.38 -3.03
CA LYS A 31 69.58 34.98 -2.38
C LYS A 31 68.33 35.35 -3.19
N GLU A 32 68.43 36.34 -4.09
CA GLU A 32 67.33 36.75 -4.97
C GLU A 32 67.15 35.82 -6.17
N ASP A 33 68.25 35.34 -6.77
CA ASP A 33 68.20 34.43 -7.92
C ASP A 33 67.56 33.10 -7.53
N ILE A 34 67.97 32.54 -6.38
CA ILE A 34 67.39 31.31 -5.81
C ILE A 34 65.90 31.50 -5.46
N LYS A 35 65.49 32.71 -5.04
CA LYS A 35 64.07 33.05 -4.81
C LYS A 35 63.29 33.11 -6.13
N LYS A 36 63.81 33.81 -7.15
CA LYS A 36 63.17 33.91 -8.48
C LYS A 36 63.03 32.54 -9.14
N GLU A 37 64.05 31.69 -9.05
CA GLU A 37 64.01 30.33 -9.60
C GLU A 37 62.98 29.43 -8.88
N LYS A 38 62.90 29.51 -7.54
CA LYS A 38 61.86 28.80 -6.75
C LYS A 38 60.44 29.33 -7.04
N VAL A 39 60.28 30.63 -7.26
CA VAL A 39 58.99 31.22 -7.65
C VAL A 39 58.59 30.78 -9.05
N ASN A 40 59.50 30.80 -10.04
CA ASN A 40 59.22 30.28 -11.38
C ASN A 40 58.90 28.78 -11.38
N LYS A 41 59.58 27.96 -10.57
CA LYS A 41 59.22 26.53 -10.41
C LYS A 41 57.81 26.36 -9.82
N LYS A 42 57.42 27.16 -8.82
CA LYS A 42 56.04 27.14 -8.29
C LYS A 42 55.01 27.60 -9.32
N ILE A 43 55.29 28.67 -10.07
CA ILE A 43 54.38 29.18 -11.11
C ILE A 43 54.22 28.16 -12.26
N ASN A 44 55.30 27.50 -12.67
CA ASN A 44 55.21 26.44 -13.69
C ASN A 44 54.46 25.21 -13.18
N ALA A 45 54.67 24.78 -11.94
CA ALA A 45 53.90 23.68 -11.35
C ALA A 45 52.39 24.02 -11.24
N ILE A 46 52.04 25.25 -10.87
CA ILE A 46 50.65 25.72 -10.86
C ILE A 46 50.06 25.74 -12.27
N LYS A 47 50.81 26.21 -13.28
CA LYS A 47 50.37 26.19 -14.69
C LYS A 47 50.17 24.77 -15.22
N GLU A 48 51.04 23.84 -14.84
CA GLU A 48 50.93 22.43 -15.24
C GLU A 48 49.71 21.76 -14.58
N HIS A 49 49.45 22.04 -13.29
CA HIS A 49 48.24 21.57 -12.61
C HIS A 49 46.95 22.11 -13.24
N LEU A 50 46.93 23.42 -13.57
CA LEU A 50 45.80 24.06 -14.26
C LEU A 50 45.61 23.57 -15.69
N ALA A 51 46.69 23.12 -16.36
CA ALA A 51 46.60 22.48 -17.66
C ALA A 51 45.99 21.07 -17.55
N ARG A 52 46.46 20.24 -16.60
CA ARG A 52 45.91 18.90 -16.37
C ARG A 52 44.43 18.94 -15.97
N GLN A 53 44.03 19.85 -15.08
CA GLN A 53 42.62 20.00 -14.70
C GLN A 53 41.73 20.38 -15.90
N ARG A 54 42.20 21.24 -16.80
CA ARG A 54 41.46 21.57 -18.03
C ARG A 54 41.41 20.40 -19.01
N GLU A 55 42.46 19.60 -19.09
CA GLU A 55 42.54 18.42 -19.96
C GLU A 55 41.62 17.30 -19.45
N GLU A 56 41.53 17.10 -18.12
CA GLU A 56 40.56 16.22 -17.47
C GLU A 56 39.11 16.72 -17.64
N GLU A 57 38.86 18.02 -17.47
CA GLU A 57 37.54 18.64 -17.68
C GLU A 57 37.09 18.53 -19.15
N GLU A 58 38.01 18.72 -20.12
CA GLU A 58 37.72 18.54 -21.54
C GLU A 58 37.49 17.06 -21.92
N ARG A 59 38.17 16.11 -21.25
CA ARG A 59 37.90 14.68 -21.41
C ARG A 59 36.53 14.27 -20.85
N LEU A 60 36.23 14.64 -19.60
CA LEU A 60 34.92 14.40 -18.98
C LEU A 60 33.78 15.01 -19.80
N ARG A 61 33.98 16.19 -20.38
CA ARG A 61 32.99 16.83 -21.26
C ARG A 61 32.77 16.05 -22.57
N LYS A 62 33.82 15.49 -23.18
CA LYS A 62 33.71 14.65 -24.39
C LYS A 62 33.07 13.30 -24.09
N GLU A 63 33.39 12.69 -22.96
CA GLU A 63 32.78 11.43 -22.51
C GLU A 63 31.28 11.63 -22.24
N ALA A 64 30.87 12.71 -21.56
CA ALA A 64 29.46 13.07 -21.36
C ALA A 64 28.71 13.38 -22.68
N GLU A 65 29.33 14.09 -23.63
CA GLU A 65 28.73 14.38 -24.94
C GLU A 65 28.57 13.10 -25.79
N GLU A 66 29.45 12.11 -25.63
CA GLU A 66 29.31 10.81 -26.30
C GLU A 66 28.23 9.93 -25.65
N GLU A 67 28.12 9.91 -24.32
CA GLU A 67 27.03 9.23 -23.60
C GLU A 67 25.66 9.83 -23.94
N GLU A 68 25.52 11.16 -23.97
CA GLU A 68 24.27 11.81 -24.34
C GLU A 68 23.88 11.47 -25.79
N ARG A 69 24.86 11.40 -26.71
CA ARG A 69 24.61 10.98 -28.10
C ARG A 69 24.13 9.52 -28.19
N ARG A 70 24.73 8.61 -27.43
CA ARG A 70 24.31 7.19 -27.35
C ARG A 70 22.90 7.06 -26.79
N PHE A 71 22.57 7.80 -25.72
CA PHE A 71 21.23 7.81 -25.12
C PHE A 71 20.16 8.36 -26.09
N GLN A 72 20.47 9.41 -26.85
CA GLN A 72 19.57 9.93 -27.88
C GLN A 72 19.36 8.93 -29.04
N GLU A 73 20.39 8.18 -29.43
CA GLU A 73 20.30 7.16 -30.48
C GLU A 73 19.46 5.94 -30.03
N GLU A 74 19.66 5.46 -28.80
CA GLU A 74 18.85 4.39 -28.22
C GLU A 74 17.37 4.79 -28.08
N LYS A 75 17.10 6.02 -27.63
CA LYS A 75 15.74 6.56 -27.53
C LYS A 75 15.03 6.62 -28.89
N ARG A 76 15.72 7.05 -29.95
CA ARG A 76 15.19 7.03 -31.33
C ARG A 76 14.85 5.61 -31.79
N ARG A 77 15.72 4.63 -31.49
CA ARG A 77 15.51 3.22 -31.83
C ARG A 77 14.28 2.63 -31.12
N LEU A 78 14.04 3.00 -29.86
CA LEU A 78 12.87 2.57 -29.09
C LEU A 78 11.57 3.16 -29.66
N ASP A 79 11.57 4.44 -30.04
CA ASP A 79 10.40 5.10 -30.63
C ASP A 79 10.09 4.57 -32.04
N GLU A 80 11.11 4.24 -32.84
CA GLU A 80 10.93 3.58 -34.15
C GLU A 80 10.32 2.17 -34.00
N GLN A 81 10.78 1.38 -33.02
CA GLN A 81 10.17 0.08 -32.72
C GLN A 81 8.69 0.21 -32.31
N ARG A 82 8.36 1.17 -31.44
CA ARG A 82 6.97 1.46 -31.04
C ARG A 82 6.09 1.85 -32.24
N ARG A 83 6.64 2.64 -33.18
CA ARG A 83 5.93 3.04 -34.41
C ARG A 83 5.65 1.85 -35.33
N LEU A 84 6.66 0.99 -35.55
CA LEU A 84 6.51 -0.25 -36.33
C LEU A 84 5.52 -1.22 -35.70
N GLU A 85 5.49 -1.33 -34.36
CA GLU A 85 4.52 -2.17 -33.67
C GLU A 85 3.09 -1.63 -33.78
N ALA A 86 2.91 -0.31 -33.65
CA ALA A 86 1.63 0.36 -33.87
C ALA A 86 1.10 0.13 -35.29
N GLU A 87 1.94 0.34 -36.32
CA GLU A 87 1.58 0.10 -37.72
C GLU A 87 1.20 -1.38 -37.96
N ARG A 88 1.97 -2.33 -37.38
CA ARG A 88 1.67 -3.77 -37.43
C ARG A 88 0.34 -4.11 -36.75
N ARG A 89 -0.03 -3.40 -35.68
CA ARG A 89 -1.32 -3.53 -34.98
C ARG A 89 -2.47 -2.98 -35.81
N GLU A 90 -2.30 -1.86 -36.50
CA GLU A 90 -3.31 -1.30 -37.40
C GLU A 90 -3.51 -2.18 -38.64
N ARG A 91 -2.43 -2.63 -39.29
CA ARG A 91 -2.49 -3.57 -40.42
C ARG A 91 -3.16 -4.90 -40.05
N ARG A 92 -3.02 -5.37 -38.80
CA ARG A 92 -3.80 -6.51 -38.27
C ARG A 92 -5.28 -6.19 -38.15
N LYS A 93 -5.67 -5.05 -37.56
CA LYS A 93 -7.07 -4.61 -37.47
C LYS A 93 -7.71 -4.46 -38.86
N GLN A 94 -6.99 -3.92 -39.83
CA GLN A 94 -7.47 -3.70 -41.20
C GLN A 94 -7.72 -5.03 -41.92
N LYS A 95 -6.77 -5.98 -41.86
CA LYS A 95 -6.96 -7.35 -42.38
C LYS A 95 -8.12 -8.09 -41.71
N GLU A 96 -8.37 -7.86 -40.41
CA GLU A 96 -9.52 -8.47 -39.73
C GLU A 96 -10.86 -7.88 -40.20
N LYS A 97 -10.91 -6.55 -40.45
CA LYS A 97 -12.08 -5.89 -41.04
C LYS A 97 -12.35 -6.39 -42.47
N GLU A 98 -11.33 -6.45 -43.32
CA GLU A 98 -11.42 -7.02 -44.68
C GLU A 98 -11.90 -8.47 -44.66
N ARG A 99 -11.35 -9.30 -43.75
CA ARG A 99 -11.80 -10.69 -43.57
C ARG A 99 -13.27 -10.77 -43.13
N LYS A 100 -13.72 -9.88 -42.26
CA LYS A 100 -15.14 -9.78 -41.84
C LYS A 100 -16.05 -9.27 -42.97
N GLN A 101 -15.56 -8.42 -43.88
CA GLN A 101 -16.30 -7.99 -45.07
C GLN A 101 -16.39 -9.12 -46.10
N ARG A 102 -15.27 -9.78 -46.45
CA ARG A 102 -15.30 -10.96 -47.34
C ARG A 102 -16.23 -12.06 -46.83
N LEU A 103 -16.21 -12.36 -45.53
CA LEU A 103 -17.13 -13.37 -44.96
C LEU A 103 -18.61 -12.96 -44.97
N LYS A 104 -18.92 -11.66 -45.12
CA LYS A 104 -20.28 -11.16 -45.39
C LYS A 104 -20.62 -11.24 -46.88
N GLU A 105 -19.69 -10.88 -47.76
CA GLU A 105 -19.84 -10.96 -49.23
C GLU A 105 -19.97 -12.41 -49.73
N GLU A 106 -19.20 -13.34 -49.14
CA GLU A 106 -19.29 -14.79 -49.36
C GLU A 106 -20.58 -15.42 -48.78
N GLY A 107 -21.52 -14.62 -48.25
CA GLY A 107 -22.81 -15.09 -47.71
C GLY A 107 -22.70 -16.01 -46.49
N ARG A 108 -21.52 -16.14 -45.89
CA ARG A 108 -21.20 -17.15 -44.87
C ARG A 108 -21.46 -16.68 -43.44
N LEU A 109 -21.60 -15.38 -43.21
CA LEU A 109 -22.24 -14.81 -42.03
C LEU A 109 -23.76 -14.69 -42.26
N LEU A 110 -24.56 -15.45 -41.51
CA LEU A 110 -25.97 -15.07 -41.32
C LEU A 110 -26.02 -13.71 -40.62
N THR A 111 -26.83 -12.80 -41.15
CA THR A 111 -27.20 -11.57 -40.44
C THR A 111 -28.04 -11.91 -39.21
N ASP A 112 -28.01 -11.06 -38.18
CA ASP A 112 -28.71 -11.35 -36.92
C ASP A 112 -30.22 -11.55 -37.12
N LYS A 113 -30.82 -10.84 -38.09
CA LYS A 113 -32.22 -11.04 -38.51
C LYS A 113 -32.47 -12.44 -39.10
N GLN A 114 -31.62 -12.91 -40.02
CA GLN A 114 -31.69 -14.28 -40.55
C GLN A 114 -31.45 -15.35 -39.47
N ARG A 115 -30.63 -15.03 -38.46
CA ARG A 115 -30.35 -15.92 -37.33
C ARG A 115 -31.55 -16.01 -36.38
N GLU A 116 -32.27 -14.91 -36.19
CA GLU A 116 -33.49 -14.85 -35.40
C GLU A 116 -34.70 -15.48 -36.13
N ASP A 117 -34.86 -15.24 -37.43
CA ASP A 117 -35.89 -15.87 -38.26
C ASP A 117 -35.67 -17.40 -38.33
N ARG A 118 -34.41 -17.85 -38.44
CA ARG A 118 -34.06 -19.28 -38.34
C ARG A 118 -34.34 -19.86 -36.95
N ARG A 119 -34.19 -19.07 -35.86
CA ARG A 119 -34.58 -19.50 -34.51
C ARG A 119 -36.08 -19.66 -34.40
N LYS A 120 -36.85 -18.65 -34.81
CA LYS A 120 -38.33 -18.66 -34.85
C LYS A 120 -38.88 -19.80 -35.72
N ALA A 121 -38.26 -20.09 -36.86
CA ALA A 121 -38.67 -21.22 -37.71
C ALA A 121 -38.40 -22.58 -37.07
N MET A 122 -37.27 -22.74 -36.35
CA MET A 122 -36.94 -23.96 -35.61
C MET A 122 -37.85 -24.16 -34.40
N GLU A 123 -38.17 -23.08 -33.69
CA GLU A 123 -39.08 -23.01 -32.55
C GLU A 123 -40.54 -23.33 -32.97
N LEU A 124 -41.00 -22.79 -34.11
CA LEU A 124 -42.30 -23.10 -34.69
C LEU A 124 -42.39 -24.57 -35.20
N ALA A 125 -41.29 -25.14 -35.68
CA ALA A 125 -41.24 -26.55 -36.09
C ALA A 125 -41.33 -27.50 -34.88
N GLN A 126 -40.62 -27.18 -33.78
CA GLN A 126 -40.75 -27.91 -32.51
C GLN A 126 -42.16 -27.77 -31.92
N ALA A 127 -42.74 -26.56 -31.92
CA ALA A 127 -44.11 -26.33 -31.44
C ALA A 127 -45.20 -27.06 -32.26
N ARG A 128 -44.88 -27.48 -33.50
CA ARG A 128 -45.76 -28.30 -34.35
C ARG A 128 -45.50 -29.81 -34.25
N GLY A 129 -44.63 -30.26 -33.33
CA GLY A 129 -44.40 -31.68 -33.07
C GLY A 129 -43.68 -32.45 -34.18
N LEU A 130 -42.98 -31.75 -35.08
CA LEU A 130 -42.17 -32.38 -36.13
C LEU A 130 -40.79 -32.77 -35.58
N ASP A 131 -40.56 -34.07 -35.39
CA ASP A 131 -39.25 -34.59 -34.96
C ASP A 131 -38.20 -34.42 -36.07
N LEU A 132 -37.13 -33.70 -35.77
CA LEU A 132 -36.06 -33.32 -36.71
C LEU A 132 -34.77 -34.13 -36.48
N SER A 133 -34.94 -35.44 -36.23
CA SER A 133 -33.84 -36.40 -36.14
C SER A 133 -33.23 -36.77 -37.52
N ALA A 134 -33.86 -36.37 -38.63
CA ALA A 134 -33.45 -36.66 -40.00
C ALA A 134 -32.63 -35.54 -40.70
N ALA A 135 -31.43 -35.23 -40.19
CA ALA A 135 -30.45 -34.39 -40.88
C ALA A 135 -28.97 -34.77 -40.57
N LYS A 136 -28.70 -36.06 -40.29
CA LYS A 136 -27.36 -36.63 -40.13
C LYS A 136 -27.03 -37.60 -41.29
N SER A 137 -27.03 -37.10 -42.52
CA SER A 137 -26.36 -37.75 -43.64
C SER A 137 -25.66 -36.71 -44.53
N ASP A 138 -24.66 -37.19 -45.28
CA ASP A 138 -24.05 -36.49 -46.41
C ASP A 138 -23.22 -35.23 -46.12
N LEU A 139 -22.06 -35.47 -45.48
CA LEU A 139 -20.78 -35.26 -46.17
C LEU A 139 -19.64 -36.02 -45.48
N LYS A 140 -19.60 -37.33 -45.75
CA LYS A 140 -18.49 -38.22 -45.41
C LYS A 140 -17.60 -38.36 -46.63
N ASN A 141 -16.32 -38.00 -46.51
CA ASN A 141 -15.15 -38.53 -47.23
C ASN A 141 -13.99 -37.52 -47.13
N ARG A 142 -12.70 -37.82 -46.99
CA ARG A 142 -11.82 -39.02 -46.87
C ARG A 142 -10.41 -38.43 -47.15
N THR A 143 -9.24 -38.90 -46.71
CA THR A 143 -8.78 -39.90 -45.72
C THR A 143 -7.24 -39.81 -45.65
N TYR A 144 -6.62 -40.28 -44.55
CA TYR A 144 -5.26 -40.88 -44.49
C TYR A 144 -4.03 -40.02 -44.95
N SER A 145 -2.77 -40.29 -44.58
CA SER A 145 -2.18 -41.06 -43.46
C SER A 145 -0.66 -40.80 -43.35
N ARG A 146 -0.13 -40.80 -42.12
CA ARG A 146 1.19 -41.37 -41.67
C ARG A 146 2.42 -41.40 -42.63
N ILE A 147 3.57 -41.02 -42.04
CA ILE A 147 4.83 -41.82 -41.81
C ILE A 147 6.19 -41.34 -42.41
N LYS A 148 7.22 -41.31 -41.51
CA LYS A 148 8.70 -41.30 -41.70
C LYS A 148 9.34 -40.01 -42.31
N LYS A 149 10.61 -39.67 -42.05
CA LYS A 149 11.75 -40.36 -41.40
C LYS A 149 12.77 -39.34 -40.80
N ARG A 150 13.60 -39.74 -39.84
CA ARG A 150 14.87 -39.05 -39.45
C ARG A 150 16.06 -39.82 -40.09
N PRO A 151 17.23 -39.19 -40.28
CA PRO A 151 18.39 -39.59 -39.47
C PRO A 151 19.39 -38.45 -39.10
N GLN A 152 20.42 -38.87 -38.34
CA GLN A 152 21.70 -38.29 -37.87
C GLN A 152 22.55 -37.49 -38.92
N ALA A 153 23.67 -36.80 -38.61
CA ALA A 153 24.29 -36.20 -37.39
C ALA A 153 25.59 -35.44 -37.80
N GLN A 154 26.41 -35.01 -36.82
CA GLN A 154 27.74 -34.31 -36.85
C GLN A 154 27.66 -32.77 -36.63
N VAL A 155 28.24 -32.13 -35.59
CA VAL A 155 29.61 -32.16 -34.95
C VAL A 155 30.61 -31.30 -35.78
N GLU A 156 31.49 -30.43 -35.27
CA GLU A 156 32.18 -30.35 -33.96
C GLU A 156 31.91 -29.06 -33.09
N VAL A 157 32.93 -28.26 -32.69
CA VAL A 157 33.11 -27.80 -31.28
C VAL A 157 33.98 -26.51 -31.07
N ALA A 158 33.96 -25.93 -29.84
CA ALA A 158 34.94 -25.02 -29.16
C ALA A 158 34.97 -23.50 -29.56
N SER A 159 35.38 -22.53 -28.71
CA SER A 159 35.74 -22.49 -27.27
C SER A 159 35.72 -21.07 -26.66
N VAL A 160 35.71 -20.96 -25.32
CA VAL A 160 35.92 -19.76 -24.46
C VAL A 160 37.39 -19.26 -24.53
N PRO A 161 37.78 -18.05 -24.03
CA PRO A 161 37.81 -17.64 -22.60
C PRO A 161 37.23 -16.20 -22.39
N SER A 162 37.22 -15.52 -21.22
CA SER A 162 38.05 -15.58 -20.00
C SER A 162 37.41 -14.84 -18.78
N GLU A 163 37.53 -15.40 -17.58
CA GLU A 163 37.82 -14.65 -16.32
C GLU A 163 39.38 -14.66 -16.11
N PRO A 164 40.04 -14.23 -14.99
CA PRO A 164 39.54 -13.73 -13.69
C PRO A 164 40.40 -12.67 -12.93
N VAL A 165 39.94 -12.26 -11.72
CA VAL A 165 40.64 -11.58 -10.56
C VAL A 165 41.35 -10.21 -10.86
N VAL A 166 41.69 -9.29 -9.93
CA VAL A 166 41.97 -9.33 -8.47
C VAL A 166 41.35 -8.11 -7.73
N THR A 167 41.27 -8.25 -6.40
CA THR A 167 40.76 -7.37 -5.34
C THR A 167 41.71 -6.24 -4.89
N ASP A 168 41.19 -5.41 -3.97
CA ASP A 168 41.83 -4.84 -2.76
C ASP A 168 42.04 -3.31 -2.61
N ASP A 169 41.84 -2.92 -1.34
CA ASP A 169 42.38 -1.78 -0.56
C ASP A 169 41.89 -0.31 -0.74
N ALA A 170 40.97 0.04 0.16
CA ALA A 170 41.21 0.88 1.35
C ALA A 170 41.18 2.44 1.32
N GLU A 171 40.38 2.94 2.28
CA GLU A 171 40.63 4.05 3.22
C GLU A 171 40.49 5.56 2.86
N ASN A 172 39.78 6.23 3.78
CA ASN A 172 39.94 7.61 4.29
C ASN A 172 39.65 8.84 3.41
N VAL A 173 38.47 9.44 3.62
CA VAL A 173 38.37 10.88 3.97
C VAL A 173 37.39 11.07 5.14
N VAL A 174 37.85 11.82 6.14
CA VAL A 174 37.16 12.19 7.40
C VAL A 174 36.20 13.36 7.18
N LEU A 175 35.04 13.35 7.85
CA LEU A 175 34.39 14.56 8.34
C LEU A 175 33.86 14.34 9.77
N GLU A 176 34.04 15.36 10.61
CA GLU A 176 34.00 15.25 12.08
C GLU A 176 32.61 15.44 12.68
N GLU A 177 32.34 14.73 13.78
CA GLU A 177 31.30 15.13 14.74
C GLU A 177 31.80 16.32 15.58
N PRO A 178 30.98 17.37 15.79
CA PRO A 178 31.11 18.22 16.96
C PRO A 178 30.30 17.60 18.12
N SER A 179 31.01 16.97 19.06
CA SER A 179 30.44 16.46 20.30
C SER A 179 30.15 17.58 21.32
N ASN A 180 29.21 17.26 22.22
CA ASN A 180 28.88 17.86 23.53
C ASN A 180 27.52 18.59 23.63
N GLY A 181 26.68 18.09 24.54
CA GLY A 181 25.38 18.68 24.87
C GLY A 181 24.47 17.74 25.66
N VAL A 182 24.99 17.06 26.69
CA VAL A 182 24.18 16.19 27.56
C VAL A 182 23.25 17.05 28.41
N HIS A 183 21.93 16.90 28.20
CA HIS A 183 20.87 17.08 29.18
C HIS A 183 19.70 16.18 28.71
N ASP A 184 19.51 15.03 29.34
CA ASP A 184 18.75 14.88 30.60
C ASP A 184 17.23 14.94 30.34
N TRP A 185 16.61 13.76 30.40
CA TRP A 185 15.19 13.51 30.16
C TRP A 185 14.57 12.66 31.29
N GLU A 186 15.21 12.59 32.47
CA GLU A 186 14.59 11.96 33.65
C GLU A 186 13.54 12.88 34.32
N ASP A 187 13.48 14.15 33.95
CA ASP A 187 12.74 15.21 34.66
C ASP A 187 11.37 15.62 34.04
N LEU A 188 10.79 14.81 33.14
CA LEU A 188 9.43 15.03 32.60
C LEU A 188 8.45 13.87 32.84
N ALA A 189 8.87 12.82 33.56
CA ALA A 189 8.03 11.70 33.98
C ALA A 189 7.50 11.83 35.42
N SER A 190 7.93 12.87 36.15
CA SER A 190 7.66 13.08 37.59
C SER A 190 6.35 13.82 37.89
N ASP A 191 5.76 14.52 36.91
CA ASP A 191 4.63 15.45 37.11
C ASP A 191 3.24 14.86 36.74
N LEU A 192 3.16 13.56 36.43
CA LEU A 192 1.91 12.86 36.09
C LEU A 192 1.60 11.62 36.96
N LEU A 193 2.38 11.38 38.02
CA LEU A 193 2.23 10.22 38.92
C LEU A 193 2.01 10.60 40.40
N SER A 194 1.64 11.86 40.67
CA SER A 194 1.59 12.42 42.02
C SER A 194 0.23 13.04 42.39
N THR A 195 -0.89 12.32 42.25
CA THR A 195 -2.12 12.58 43.07
C THR A 195 -3.09 11.38 43.10
N GLU A 196 -2.70 10.28 43.75
CA GLU A 196 -3.67 9.35 44.35
C GLU A 196 -3.31 9.10 45.82
N ASN A 197 -4.08 9.67 46.75
CA ASN A 197 -4.68 8.99 47.91
C ASN A 197 -5.33 9.99 48.89
N LEU A 198 -6.65 9.86 49.07
CA LEU A 198 -7.42 9.79 50.35
C LEU A 198 -7.23 10.91 51.42
N PRO A 199 -8.31 11.35 52.11
CA PRO A 199 -9.09 10.42 52.96
C PRO A 199 -10.61 10.61 53.01
N SER A 200 -11.27 9.58 53.54
CA SER A 200 -12.65 9.56 54.02
C SER A 200 -12.75 10.09 55.46
N GLU A 201 -13.81 10.84 55.81
CA GLU A 201 -14.65 10.58 57.01
C GLU A 201 -15.90 11.50 57.15
N GLN A 202 -17.03 10.84 57.46
CA GLN A 202 -18.09 11.17 58.45
C GLN A 202 -19.06 12.38 58.38
N ILE A 203 -20.35 11.99 58.43
CA ILE A 203 -21.51 12.56 59.20
C ILE A 203 -22.28 13.78 58.66
N GLY A 204 -23.60 13.60 58.50
CA GLY A 204 -24.62 14.66 58.40
C GLY A 204 -26.00 14.10 58.01
N ALA A 205 -26.98 14.07 58.94
CA ALA A 205 -28.30 13.44 58.76
C ALA A 205 -29.45 14.45 58.74
N THR A 206 -30.59 14.11 58.10
CA THR A 206 -32.03 14.42 58.41
C THR A 206 -32.91 14.14 57.16
N SER A 207 -33.84 13.17 57.19
CA SER A 207 -35.32 13.28 57.44
C SER A 207 -36.14 13.86 56.25
N GLU A 208 -37.33 13.40 55.85
CA GLU A 208 -38.20 12.29 56.30
C GLU A 208 -39.36 12.04 55.28
N SER A 209 -40.17 10.99 55.49
CA SER A 209 -41.52 10.70 54.94
C SER A 209 -41.67 10.20 53.47
N ASP A 210 -42.62 9.31 53.14
CA ASP A 210 -43.15 8.13 53.85
C ASP A 210 -43.94 7.19 52.89
N HIS A 211 -44.36 6.02 53.39
CA HIS A 211 -45.41 5.09 52.89
C HIS A 211 -45.10 4.02 51.81
N SER A 212 -44.78 2.81 52.28
CA SER A 212 -45.62 1.57 52.29
C SER A 212 -46.65 1.33 51.16
N SER A 213 -46.94 0.11 50.68
CA SER A 213 -46.57 -1.28 51.08
C SER A 213 -47.06 -2.32 50.04
N GLY A 214 -46.58 -3.57 50.10
CA GLY A 214 -47.26 -4.72 49.48
C GLY A 214 -46.37 -5.87 48.99
N GLU A 215 -46.07 -6.83 49.86
CA GLU A 215 -45.36 -8.10 49.55
C GLU A 215 -46.33 -9.16 48.99
N VAL A 216 -45.82 -10.12 48.19
CA VAL A 216 -46.19 -11.55 48.27
C VAL A 216 -44.94 -12.40 47.94
N GLU A 217 -44.82 -13.54 48.63
CA GLU A 217 -43.62 -14.38 48.76
C GLU A 217 -43.30 -15.31 47.56
N VAL A 218 -42.06 -15.82 47.60
CA VAL A 218 -41.57 -16.98 46.84
C VAL A 218 -41.93 -18.26 47.59
N ASN A 219 -42.21 -19.36 46.89
CA ASN A 219 -42.11 -20.70 47.47
C ASN A 219 -41.61 -21.72 46.44
N ASP A 220 -40.70 -22.58 46.88
CA ASP A 220 -40.08 -23.66 46.10
C ASP A 220 -41.07 -24.74 45.65
N LEU A 221 -40.70 -25.53 44.63
CA LEU A 221 -40.84 -27.01 44.62
C LEU A 221 -40.28 -27.66 43.33
N ASP A 222 -39.43 -28.66 43.51
CA ASP A 222 -38.98 -29.71 42.58
C ASP A 222 -38.72 -30.96 43.49
N PRO A 223 -38.73 -32.24 43.05
CA PRO A 223 -39.00 -32.81 41.72
C PRO A 223 -40.04 -33.96 41.69
N SER A 224 -40.46 -34.37 40.49
CA SER A 224 -40.49 -35.80 40.02
C SER A 224 -41.33 -36.03 38.75
N ASN A 225 -40.90 -37.03 37.95
CA ASN A 225 -41.57 -37.56 36.75
C ASN A 225 -41.99 -39.02 37.08
N PRO A 226 -43.19 -39.53 36.70
CA PRO A 226 -43.31 -40.18 35.38
C PRO A 226 -44.73 -40.14 34.73
N GLY A 227 -44.82 -40.27 33.40
CA GLY A 227 -46.00 -40.90 32.77
C GLY A 227 -46.52 -40.34 31.44
N THR A 228 -46.01 -40.87 30.33
CA THR A 228 -46.71 -41.21 29.08
C THR A 228 -48.07 -40.56 28.74
N GLY A 229 -48.13 -39.82 27.64
CA GLY A 229 -49.36 -39.42 26.95
C GLY A 229 -49.09 -39.01 25.50
N ASP A 230 -49.09 -39.97 24.58
CA ASP A 230 -48.95 -39.74 23.14
C ASP A 230 -50.19 -39.01 22.59
N PHE A 231 -49.97 -37.89 21.91
CA PHE A 231 -50.95 -37.25 21.04
C PHE A 231 -50.26 -36.71 19.78
N ASN A 232 -49.93 -37.63 18.88
CA ASN A 232 -49.95 -37.34 17.44
C ASN A 232 -51.28 -36.66 17.05
N GLN A 233 -51.20 -35.40 16.65
CA GLN A 233 -52.17 -34.80 15.75
C GLN A 233 -51.44 -33.89 14.76
N GLU A 234 -50.98 -34.51 13.66
CA GLU A 234 -50.84 -33.80 12.40
C GLU A 234 -52.22 -33.20 12.06
N ALA A 235 -52.29 -31.88 12.04
CA ALA A 235 -53.46 -31.14 11.57
C ALA A 235 -52.98 -30.11 10.55
N ASP A 236 -53.43 -30.28 9.31
CA ASP A 236 -53.13 -29.42 8.17
C ASP A 236 -53.31 -27.92 8.47
N MET A 237 -52.22 -27.17 8.32
CA MET A 237 -52.25 -25.73 8.01
C MET A 237 -51.29 -25.44 6.85
N SER A 238 -51.34 -26.30 5.83
CA SER A 238 -50.53 -26.21 4.61
C SER A 238 -51.27 -25.51 3.45
N GLU A 239 -52.00 -24.40 3.70
CA GLU A 239 -52.34 -23.46 2.63
C GLU A 239 -52.73 -22.05 3.13
N GLY A 240 -52.28 -21.02 2.39
CA GLY A 240 -52.84 -19.67 2.47
C GLY A 240 -52.22 -18.69 3.47
N PHE A 241 -51.06 -18.11 3.15
CA PHE A 241 -50.85 -16.64 3.01
C PHE A 241 -49.36 -16.33 2.75
N LYS A 242 -48.94 -16.34 1.48
CA LYS A 242 -47.70 -15.67 1.06
C LYS A 242 -47.94 -14.16 1.01
N LEU A 243 -47.96 -13.52 2.18
CA LEU A 243 -47.96 -12.06 2.30
C LEU A 243 -46.68 -11.51 1.63
N SER A 244 -46.84 -10.66 0.63
CA SER A 244 -45.72 -9.95 0.03
C SER A 244 -45.34 -8.75 0.90
N GLU A 245 -44.05 -8.42 0.98
CA GLU A 245 -43.49 -7.30 1.78
C GLU A 245 -44.19 -5.94 1.58
N THR A 246 -44.85 -5.77 0.44
CA THR A 246 -45.67 -4.63 0.03
C THR A 246 -47.05 -4.52 0.70
N GLN A 247 -47.52 -5.55 1.40
CA GLN A 247 -48.85 -5.60 2.04
C GLN A 247 -48.81 -5.39 3.57
N LEU A 248 -47.62 -5.42 4.17
CA LEU A 248 -47.42 -5.31 5.62
C LEU A 248 -47.16 -3.86 6.04
N THR A 249 -47.82 -3.43 7.13
CA THR A 249 -47.58 -2.14 7.78
C THR A 249 -46.24 -2.10 8.53
N ASP A 250 -45.74 -0.90 8.83
CA ASP A 250 -44.46 -0.74 9.52
C ASP A 250 -44.47 -1.24 10.98
N GLU A 251 -45.65 -1.35 11.60
CA GLU A 251 -45.81 -1.94 12.95
C GLU A 251 -45.78 -3.47 12.90
N GLU A 252 -46.49 -4.08 11.94
CA GLU A 252 -46.42 -5.53 11.71
C GLU A 252 -45.00 -5.98 11.36
N LYS A 253 -44.27 -5.21 10.55
CA LYS A 253 -42.86 -5.48 10.22
C LYS A 253 -41.98 -5.47 11.47
N LYS A 254 -42.14 -4.50 12.37
CA LYS A 254 -41.40 -4.45 13.65
C LYS A 254 -41.69 -5.66 14.52
N ASN A 255 -42.97 -6.03 14.65
CA ASN A 255 -43.39 -7.18 15.44
C ASN A 255 -42.79 -8.50 14.90
N LEU A 256 -42.77 -8.68 13.57
CA LEU A 256 -42.12 -9.84 12.92
C LEU A 256 -40.60 -9.86 13.14
N ILE A 257 -39.94 -8.70 13.05
CA ILE A 257 -38.49 -8.57 13.34
C ILE A 257 -38.18 -8.92 14.80
N GLU A 258 -39.01 -8.48 15.76
CA GLU A 258 -38.85 -8.81 17.19
C GLU A 258 -39.06 -10.31 17.44
N GLN A 259 -40.07 -10.92 16.82
CA GLN A 259 -40.33 -12.37 16.90
C GLN A 259 -39.16 -13.19 16.31
N ALA A 260 -38.66 -12.83 15.13
CA ALA A 260 -37.50 -13.49 14.52
C ALA A 260 -36.25 -13.35 15.41
N ARG A 261 -36.02 -12.16 15.99
CA ARG A 261 -34.91 -11.93 16.92
C ARG A 261 -34.96 -12.84 18.14
N VAL A 262 -36.12 -12.96 18.79
CA VAL A 262 -36.28 -13.85 19.96
C VAL A 262 -36.07 -15.31 19.58
N ARG A 263 -36.61 -15.75 18.43
CA ARG A 263 -36.42 -17.10 17.91
C ARG A 263 -34.94 -17.43 17.63
N LEU A 264 -34.23 -16.53 16.95
CA LEU A 264 -32.80 -16.67 16.67
C LEU A 264 -31.95 -16.68 17.95
N GLN A 265 -32.29 -15.85 18.95
CA GLN A 265 -31.62 -15.87 20.25
C GLN A 265 -31.86 -17.17 21.03
N GLN A 266 -33.08 -17.72 21.00
CA GLN A 266 -33.39 -19.01 21.60
C GLN A 266 -32.65 -20.15 20.90
N GLN A 267 -32.59 -20.14 19.56
CA GLN A 267 -31.81 -21.10 18.78
C GLN A 267 -30.31 -21.00 19.09
N HIS A 268 -29.74 -19.79 19.15
CA HIS A 268 -28.34 -19.57 19.52
C HIS A 268 -28.03 -20.17 20.90
N ALA A 269 -28.81 -19.82 21.92
CA ALA A 269 -28.65 -20.36 23.27
C ALA A 269 -28.85 -21.89 23.35
N GLN A 270 -29.76 -22.45 22.55
CA GLN A 270 -29.91 -23.91 22.45
C GLN A 270 -28.70 -24.57 21.77
N SER A 271 -28.13 -23.93 20.73
CA SER A 271 -26.94 -24.44 20.04
C SER A 271 -25.66 -24.34 20.88
N GLU A 272 -25.49 -23.28 21.68
CA GLU A 272 -24.40 -23.15 22.67
C GLU A 272 -24.50 -24.22 23.76
N ASN A 273 -25.72 -24.56 24.23
CA ASN A 273 -25.92 -25.66 25.17
C ASN A 273 -25.80 -27.05 24.51
N ALA A 274 -26.00 -27.15 23.19
CA ALA A 274 -25.84 -28.37 22.40
C ALA A 274 -24.38 -28.63 21.95
N GLU A 275 -23.40 -27.81 22.36
CA GLU A 275 -21.94 -28.01 22.15
C GLU A 275 -21.39 -29.37 22.63
N ALA A 276 -22.22 -30.19 23.28
CA ALA A 276 -21.92 -31.57 23.67
C ALA A 276 -21.56 -32.50 22.49
N GLN A 277 -21.95 -32.19 21.24
CA GLN A 277 -21.52 -32.96 20.06
C GLN A 277 -20.19 -32.45 19.49
N LYS A 278 -19.10 -33.16 19.83
CA LYS A 278 -17.68 -32.83 19.57
C LYS A 278 -17.24 -32.97 18.10
N VAL A 279 -17.97 -32.41 17.14
CA VAL A 279 -17.57 -32.39 15.72
C VAL A 279 -16.78 -31.11 15.43
N LEU A 280 -15.53 -31.28 14.99
CA LEU A 280 -14.69 -30.16 14.56
C LEU A 280 -14.88 -29.89 13.05
N ARG A 281 -14.95 -28.61 12.68
CA ARG A 281 -14.84 -28.17 11.27
C ARG A 281 -13.38 -28.06 10.83
N SER A 282 -13.15 -27.86 9.54
CA SER A 282 -11.81 -27.53 9.03
C SER A 282 -11.34 -26.18 9.59
N GLY A 283 -10.04 -26.06 9.87
CA GLY A 283 -9.43 -24.79 10.30
C GLY A 283 -9.22 -23.87 9.10
N VAL A 284 -9.57 -22.58 9.25
CA VAL A 284 -9.37 -21.57 8.20
C VAL A 284 -8.04 -20.87 8.43
N ILE A 285 -7.11 -20.99 7.48
CA ILE A 285 -5.72 -20.51 7.56
C ILE A 285 -5.49 -19.40 6.56
N CYS A 286 -4.93 -18.26 6.97
CA CYS A 286 -4.47 -17.21 6.06
C CYS A 286 -2.96 -17.24 5.86
N VAL A 287 -2.45 -17.13 4.63
CA VAL A 287 -1.00 -17.02 4.35
C VAL A 287 -0.62 -15.59 4.00
N LEU A 288 0.33 -15.01 4.75
CA LEU A 288 0.78 -13.61 4.71
C LEU A 288 2.30 -13.50 4.54
N GLY A 289 2.82 -12.30 4.26
CA GLY A 289 4.26 -12.02 4.05
C GLY A 289 4.58 -11.23 2.78
N HIS A 290 5.82 -10.73 2.66
CA HIS A 290 6.28 -9.87 1.55
C HIS A 290 6.23 -10.53 0.14
N VAL A 291 6.40 -9.74 -0.92
CA VAL A 291 6.56 -10.21 -2.30
C VAL A 291 7.73 -11.21 -2.38
N ASP A 292 7.64 -12.21 -3.26
CA ASP A 292 8.67 -13.23 -3.48
C ASP A 292 9.15 -14.05 -2.26
N THR A 293 8.64 -13.86 -1.03
CA THR A 293 8.96 -14.73 0.13
C THR A 293 8.49 -16.18 -0.08
N GLY A 294 7.61 -16.41 -1.06
CA GLY A 294 7.25 -17.74 -1.55
C GLY A 294 5.89 -18.27 -1.10
N LYS A 295 4.99 -17.43 -0.56
CA LYS A 295 3.60 -17.79 -0.16
C LYS A 295 2.90 -18.73 -1.14
N THR A 296 2.73 -18.29 -2.40
CA THR A 296 2.09 -19.06 -3.47
C THR A 296 2.82 -20.38 -3.74
N LYS A 297 4.15 -20.40 -3.60
CA LYS A 297 4.97 -21.60 -3.81
C LYS A 297 4.85 -22.63 -2.70
N ILE A 298 4.71 -22.17 -1.45
CA ILE A 298 4.38 -23.02 -0.28
C ILE A 298 3.05 -23.72 -0.54
N LEU A 299 2.03 -22.98 -0.99
CA LEU A 299 0.71 -23.55 -1.30
C LEU A 299 0.73 -24.48 -2.51
N ASP A 300 1.48 -24.13 -3.56
CA ASP A 300 1.72 -25.00 -4.72
C ASP A 300 2.36 -26.33 -4.33
N LYS A 301 3.34 -26.29 -3.41
CA LYS A 301 3.97 -27.50 -2.85
C LYS A 301 3.01 -28.34 -2.03
N LEU A 302 2.13 -27.71 -1.23
CA LEU A 302 1.06 -28.41 -0.52
C LEU A 302 0.02 -29.02 -1.46
N ARG A 303 -0.31 -28.34 -2.56
CA ARG A 303 -1.28 -28.78 -3.57
C ARG A 303 -0.74 -29.85 -4.54
N ASN A 304 0.58 -30.01 -4.66
CA ASN A 304 1.24 -30.67 -5.79
C ASN A 304 0.84 -30.07 -7.16
N THR A 305 0.67 -28.75 -7.22
CA THR A 305 0.30 -28.00 -8.43
C THR A 305 1.26 -26.85 -8.68
N ASN A 306 1.43 -26.42 -9.92
CA ASN A 306 2.03 -25.11 -10.22
C ASN A 306 0.92 -24.12 -10.63
N VAL A 307 0.38 -23.36 -9.68
CA VAL A 307 -0.53 -22.23 -9.93
C VAL A 307 0.28 -20.98 -10.25
N GLN A 308 1.44 -20.77 -9.62
CA GLN A 308 2.28 -19.59 -9.83
C GLN A 308 2.64 -19.36 -11.31
N ASP A 309 2.99 -20.43 -12.03
CA ASP A 309 3.35 -20.38 -13.46
C ASP A 309 2.18 -19.96 -14.38
N ARG A 310 0.94 -19.96 -13.86
CA ARG A 310 -0.29 -19.59 -14.58
C ARG A 310 -0.77 -18.18 -14.27
N GLU A 311 -0.23 -17.52 -13.24
CA GLU A 311 -0.56 -16.14 -12.90
C GLU A 311 0.22 -15.15 -13.77
N ALA A 312 -0.42 -14.04 -14.16
CA ALA A 312 0.21 -13.04 -15.01
C ALA A 312 1.37 -12.35 -14.27
N GLY A 313 2.59 -12.56 -14.77
CA GLY A 313 3.82 -12.07 -14.12
C GLY A 313 4.32 -12.93 -12.95
N GLY A 314 3.75 -14.12 -12.72
CA GLY A 314 4.17 -15.01 -11.63
C GLY A 314 3.82 -14.52 -10.22
N ILE A 315 2.95 -13.49 -10.13
CA ILE A 315 2.51 -12.86 -8.88
C ILE A 315 1.03 -13.10 -8.61
N THR A 316 0.72 -13.34 -7.33
CA THR A 316 -0.65 -13.47 -6.84
C THR A 316 -1.33 -12.09 -6.74
N GLN A 317 -2.49 -11.96 -7.40
CA GLN A 317 -3.26 -10.71 -7.53
C GLN A 317 -4.70 -10.79 -7.00
N GLN A 318 -5.22 -12.00 -6.76
CA GLN A 318 -6.57 -12.25 -6.27
C GLN A 318 -6.50 -13.16 -5.04
N ILE A 319 -7.49 -13.11 -4.16
CA ILE A 319 -7.58 -14.13 -3.11
C ILE A 319 -7.94 -15.49 -3.72
N GLY A 320 -7.24 -16.53 -3.29
CA GLY A 320 -7.60 -17.92 -3.56
C GLY A 320 -7.94 -18.64 -2.26
N ALA A 321 -8.79 -19.66 -2.33
CA ALA A 321 -9.01 -20.59 -1.23
C ALA A 321 -8.83 -22.03 -1.72
N THR A 322 -8.03 -22.81 -1.00
CA THR A 322 -7.70 -24.21 -1.27
C THR A 322 -8.17 -25.06 -0.11
N ASN A 323 -9.02 -26.06 -0.37
CA ASN A 323 -9.36 -27.07 0.63
C ASN A 323 -8.32 -28.21 0.57
N VAL A 324 -7.70 -28.51 1.71
CA VAL A 324 -6.71 -29.58 1.90
C VAL A 324 -7.33 -30.68 2.77
N PRO A 325 -7.73 -31.82 2.19
CA PRO A 325 -8.38 -32.91 2.93
C PRO A 325 -7.46 -33.58 3.98
N ARG A 326 -8.06 -34.15 5.03
CA ARG A 326 -7.38 -34.92 6.10
C ARG A 326 -6.33 -35.91 5.58
N GLU A 327 -6.66 -36.67 4.53
CA GLU A 327 -5.79 -37.69 3.92
C GLU A 327 -4.47 -37.10 3.42
N ASN A 328 -4.54 -35.93 2.79
CA ASN A 328 -3.37 -35.26 2.22
C ASN A 328 -2.49 -34.66 3.32
N ILE A 329 -3.10 -34.19 4.42
CA ILE A 329 -2.37 -33.75 5.62
C ILE A 329 -1.60 -34.94 6.20
N ILE A 330 -2.26 -36.07 6.46
CA ILE A 330 -1.63 -37.28 7.03
C ILE A 330 -0.46 -37.77 6.16
N HIS A 331 -0.64 -37.77 4.83
CA HIS A 331 0.43 -38.13 3.90
C HIS A 331 1.61 -37.15 3.98
N ALA A 332 1.33 -35.84 4.04
CA ALA A 332 2.33 -34.78 4.08
C ALA A 332 3.04 -34.64 5.44
N THR A 333 2.47 -35.12 6.55
CA THR A 333 3.09 -35.10 7.89
C THR A 333 3.77 -36.40 8.28
N ARG A 334 3.83 -37.42 7.39
CA ARG A 334 4.30 -38.78 7.71
C ARG A 334 5.75 -38.86 8.25
N MET A 335 6.59 -37.87 7.96
CA MET A 335 7.97 -37.77 8.48
C MET A 335 8.06 -37.25 9.92
N CYS A 336 7.02 -36.56 10.41
CA CYS A 336 7.02 -35.88 11.71
C CYS A 336 6.68 -36.86 12.84
N LYS A 337 7.70 -37.49 13.43
CA LYS A 337 7.54 -38.51 14.49
C LYS A 337 6.74 -38.04 15.73
N TYR A 338 6.67 -36.73 15.96
CA TYR A 338 5.94 -36.11 17.07
C TYR A 338 4.45 -35.88 16.79
N PHE A 339 3.96 -36.19 15.57
CA PHE A 339 2.58 -35.98 15.15
C PHE A 339 2.04 -37.24 14.48
N LYS A 340 1.09 -37.91 15.13
CA LYS A 340 0.49 -39.16 14.68
C LYS A 340 -0.82 -38.89 13.93
N GLN A 341 -1.22 -39.86 13.11
CA GLN A 341 -2.51 -39.82 12.41
C GLN A 341 -3.72 -39.73 13.36
N GLU A 342 -3.60 -40.31 14.57
CA GLU A 342 -4.60 -40.26 15.64
C GLU A 342 -4.79 -38.85 16.21
N ASP A 343 -3.77 -37.99 16.14
CA ASP A 343 -3.80 -36.62 16.67
C ASP A 343 -4.64 -35.67 15.80
N LEU A 344 -4.95 -36.05 14.56
CA LEU A 344 -5.72 -35.24 13.61
C LEU A 344 -7.21 -35.62 13.65
N GLN A 345 -7.98 -34.90 14.48
CA GLN A 345 -9.43 -35.04 14.65
C GLN A 345 -10.22 -34.22 13.61
N MET A 346 -9.67 -33.08 13.17
CA MET A 346 -10.30 -32.20 12.19
C MET A 346 -10.36 -32.78 10.76
N PRO A 347 -11.39 -32.44 9.95
CA PRO A 347 -11.62 -33.00 8.61
C PRO A 347 -10.70 -32.46 7.51
N GLY A 348 -10.01 -31.35 7.74
CA GLY A 348 -9.09 -30.74 6.77
C GLY A 348 -8.68 -29.30 7.15
N LEU A 349 -8.05 -28.62 6.21
CA LEU A 349 -7.66 -27.20 6.32
C LEU A 349 -8.18 -26.42 5.11
N LEU A 350 -8.81 -25.27 5.34
CA LEU A 350 -9.13 -24.30 4.29
C LEU A 350 -8.04 -23.23 4.29
N ILE A 351 -7.16 -23.23 3.29
CA ILE A 351 -6.05 -22.28 3.22
C ILE A 351 -6.38 -21.16 2.22
N ILE A 352 -6.38 -19.93 2.73
CA ILE A 352 -6.58 -18.68 2.00
C ILE A 352 -5.20 -18.16 1.55
N ASP A 353 -4.98 -18.13 0.24
CA ASP A 353 -3.81 -17.48 -0.37
C ASP A 353 -4.07 -15.97 -0.46
N THR A 354 -3.16 -15.16 0.11
CA THR A 354 -3.26 -13.70 -0.01
C THR A 354 -2.11 -13.09 -0.80
N PRO A 355 -2.42 -12.07 -1.63
CA PRO A 355 -1.42 -11.39 -2.45
C PRO A 355 -0.38 -10.62 -1.62
N GLY A 356 0.88 -10.82 -1.99
CA GLY A 356 2.03 -10.18 -1.33
C GLY A 356 2.33 -8.76 -1.76
N HIS A 357 1.87 -8.33 -2.94
CA HIS A 357 2.17 -6.99 -3.44
C HIS A 357 1.44 -5.93 -2.62
N GLU A 358 2.09 -4.79 -2.42
CA GLU A 358 1.62 -3.69 -1.57
C GLU A 358 0.19 -3.26 -1.91
N SER A 359 -0.11 -3.16 -3.21
CA SER A 359 -1.42 -2.86 -3.83
C SER A 359 -2.61 -3.71 -3.41
N PHE A 360 -2.40 -4.75 -2.61
CA PHE A 360 -3.44 -5.68 -2.21
C PHE A 360 -3.55 -5.82 -0.68
N SER A 361 -3.18 -4.78 0.08
CA SER A 361 -3.41 -4.68 1.53
C SER A 361 -4.86 -5.01 1.91
N ASN A 362 -5.83 -4.54 1.12
CA ASN A 362 -7.27 -4.86 1.24
C ASN A 362 -7.55 -6.36 1.33
N LEU A 363 -6.83 -7.15 0.54
CA LEU A 363 -7.03 -8.59 0.44
C LEU A 363 -6.33 -9.34 1.58
N ARG A 364 -5.18 -8.85 2.06
CA ARG A 364 -4.56 -9.30 3.32
C ARG A 364 -5.48 -9.06 4.52
N VAL A 365 -6.03 -7.85 4.62
CA VAL A 365 -6.95 -7.44 5.70
C VAL A 365 -8.26 -8.24 5.65
N ARG A 366 -8.77 -8.58 4.47
CA ARG A 366 -9.95 -9.46 4.34
C ARG A 366 -9.63 -10.91 4.74
N GLY A 367 -8.56 -11.50 4.19
CA GLY A 367 -8.14 -12.87 4.52
C GLY A 367 -7.85 -13.08 6.01
N SER A 368 -7.15 -12.13 6.64
CA SER A 368 -6.88 -12.15 8.09
C SER A 368 -8.14 -12.04 8.97
N SER A 369 -9.25 -11.50 8.45
CA SER A 369 -10.47 -11.31 9.25
C SER A 369 -11.29 -12.58 9.41
N LEU A 370 -11.04 -13.58 8.57
CA LEU A 370 -11.85 -14.79 8.42
C LEU A 370 -11.09 -16.06 8.81
N CYS A 371 -9.78 -15.95 9.07
CA CYS A 371 -8.96 -17.08 9.48
C CYS A 371 -8.94 -17.26 11.00
N ASP A 372 -8.98 -18.52 11.42
CA ASP A 372 -8.76 -18.94 12.80
C ASP A 372 -7.29 -18.75 13.22
N PHE A 373 -6.38 -18.92 12.27
CA PHE A 373 -4.92 -18.93 12.46
C PHE A 373 -4.21 -18.46 11.17
N ALA A 374 -2.97 -17.99 11.25
CA ALA A 374 -2.22 -17.53 10.08
C ALA A 374 -0.79 -18.09 9.96
N ILE A 375 -0.25 -18.09 8.73
CA ILE A 375 1.14 -18.37 8.40
C ILE A 375 1.78 -17.06 7.94
N LEU A 376 2.80 -16.58 8.64
CA LEU A 376 3.63 -15.46 8.20
C LEU A 376 4.88 -16.01 7.49
N VAL A 377 4.96 -15.85 6.17
CA VAL A 377 6.06 -16.35 5.36
C VAL A 377 7.16 -15.29 5.25
N VAL A 378 8.31 -15.60 5.85
CA VAL A 378 9.50 -14.74 5.91
C VAL A 378 10.61 -15.42 5.12
N ASP A 379 11.34 -14.66 4.28
CA ASP A 379 12.50 -15.18 3.57
C ASP A 379 13.72 -15.18 4.50
N LEU A 380 14.32 -16.34 4.76
CA LEU A 380 15.54 -16.43 5.58
C LEU A 380 16.72 -15.65 4.99
N MET A 381 16.72 -15.39 3.67
CA MET A 381 17.81 -14.70 2.99
C MET A 381 17.73 -13.17 3.09
N HIS A 382 16.52 -12.60 3.23
CA HIS A 382 16.27 -11.15 3.25
C HIS A 382 15.74 -10.64 4.60
N GLY A 383 15.20 -11.52 5.45
CA GLY A 383 14.66 -11.15 6.74
C GLY A 383 13.29 -10.47 6.65
N ILE A 384 13.12 -9.35 7.38
CA ILE A 384 11.80 -8.71 7.58
C ILE A 384 11.68 -7.44 6.76
N GLU A 385 10.92 -7.55 5.67
CA GLU A 385 10.60 -6.45 4.74
C GLU A 385 9.30 -5.72 5.14
N GLU A 386 9.02 -4.55 4.55
CA GLU A 386 7.96 -3.65 5.03
C GLU A 386 6.55 -4.26 5.00
N GLN A 387 6.20 -5.00 3.96
CA GLN A 387 4.91 -5.71 3.84
C GLN A 387 4.80 -6.89 4.83
N THR A 388 5.93 -7.42 5.34
CA THR A 388 5.95 -8.37 6.46
C THR A 388 5.62 -7.63 7.77
N LYS A 389 6.17 -6.43 8.00
CA LYS A 389 5.78 -5.58 9.15
C LYS A 389 4.30 -5.17 9.11
N GLU A 390 3.79 -4.81 7.93
CA GLU A 390 2.36 -4.54 7.71
C GLU A 390 1.51 -5.77 8.08
N SER A 391 1.89 -6.96 7.60
CA SER A 391 1.21 -8.22 7.92
C SER A 391 1.20 -8.51 9.42
N ILE A 392 2.31 -8.25 10.13
CA ILE A 392 2.40 -8.38 11.58
C ILE A 392 1.44 -7.44 12.30
N ARG A 393 1.41 -6.14 11.93
CA ARG A 393 0.48 -5.16 12.50
C ARG A 393 -0.98 -5.59 12.32
N ILE A 394 -1.35 -6.12 11.16
CA ILE A 394 -2.69 -6.65 10.89
C ILE A 394 -3.03 -7.81 11.84
N LEU A 395 -2.12 -8.77 12.01
CA LEU A 395 -2.32 -9.95 12.89
C LEU A 395 -2.44 -9.56 14.36
N LEU A 396 -1.60 -8.63 14.84
CA LEU A 396 -1.62 -8.15 16.23
C LEU A 396 -2.90 -7.36 16.53
N ASN A 397 -3.30 -6.42 15.67
CA ASN A 397 -4.54 -5.65 15.82
C ASN A 397 -5.78 -6.57 15.89
N ARG A 398 -5.76 -7.67 15.14
CA ARG A 398 -6.84 -8.69 15.10
C ARG A 398 -6.76 -9.73 16.22
N LYS A 399 -5.64 -9.80 16.95
CA LYS A 399 -5.31 -10.89 17.90
C LYS A 399 -5.41 -12.29 17.24
N THR A 400 -5.03 -12.39 15.97
CA THR A 400 -5.02 -13.65 15.22
C THR A 400 -3.73 -14.42 15.56
N PRO A 401 -3.79 -15.64 16.11
CA PRO A 401 -2.61 -16.44 16.37
C PRO A 401 -1.95 -16.87 15.05
N PHE A 402 -0.62 -16.93 15.03
CA PHE A 402 0.13 -17.23 13.82
C PHE A 402 1.43 -17.99 14.07
N VAL A 403 1.93 -18.65 13.02
CA VAL A 403 3.25 -19.29 12.96
C VAL A 403 4.11 -18.57 11.92
N VAL A 404 5.41 -18.47 12.15
CA VAL A 404 6.36 -17.93 11.16
C VAL A 404 6.95 -19.08 10.36
N ALA A 405 6.74 -19.08 9.04
CA ALA A 405 7.44 -19.98 8.12
C ALA A 405 8.70 -19.28 7.60
N LEU A 406 9.86 -19.69 8.10
CA LEU A 406 11.17 -19.22 7.62
C LEU A 406 11.52 -19.98 6.33
N ASN A 407 11.15 -19.41 5.19
CA ASN A 407 11.25 -20.05 3.89
C ASN A 407 12.64 -19.85 3.24
N LYS A 408 12.89 -20.62 2.18
CA LYS A 408 14.09 -20.62 1.33
C LYS A 408 15.37 -21.12 2.02
N ILE A 409 15.26 -22.03 2.99
CA ILE A 409 16.44 -22.70 3.58
C ILE A 409 17.29 -23.46 2.55
N ASP A 410 16.71 -23.82 1.40
CA ASP A 410 17.41 -24.40 0.25
C ASP A 410 18.43 -23.47 -0.41
N ARG A 411 18.40 -22.17 -0.11
CA ARG A 411 19.38 -21.17 -0.60
C ARG A 411 20.60 -21.00 0.30
N LEU A 412 20.65 -21.65 1.46
CA LEU A 412 21.82 -21.64 2.34
C LEU A 412 23.01 -22.30 1.65
N TYR A 413 24.21 -21.80 1.92
CA TYR A 413 25.39 -22.32 1.24
C TYR A 413 25.63 -23.79 1.60
N GLN A 414 25.75 -24.63 0.56
CA GLN A 414 25.89 -26.09 0.64
C GLN A 414 24.70 -26.85 1.29
N TRP A 415 23.48 -26.28 1.29
CA TRP A 415 22.28 -26.99 1.76
C TRP A 415 22.07 -28.35 1.06
N LYS A 416 21.80 -29.38 1.85
CA LYS A 416 21.40 -30.71 1.38
C LYS A 416 19.94 -30.95 1.74
N SER A 417 19.09 -31.14 0.75
CA SER A 417 17.66 -31.38 0.96
C SER A 417 17.37 -32.82 1.42
N TYR A 418 16.41 -32.96 2.34
CA TYR A 418 15.93 -34.21 2.90
C TYR A 418 14.40 -34.14 3.15
N PRO A 419 13.56 -34.09 2.09
CA PRO A 419 12.14 -33.75 2.21
C PRO A 419 11.29 -34.83 2.92
N ASN A 420 11.87 -36.01 3.18
CA ASN A 420 11.25 -37.13 3.89
C ASN A 420 11.65 -37.19 5.38
N LEU A 421 12.32 -36.16 5.91
CA LEU A 421 12.71 -36.06 7.32
C LEU A 421 12.07 -34.82 7.96
N ALA A 422 11.86 -34.86 9.28
CA ALA A 422 11.55 -33.67 10.06
C ALA A 422 12.71 -32.66 9.98
N VAL A 423 12.41 -31.37 9.97
CA VAL A 423 13.41 -30.32 9.70
C VAL A 423 14.53 -30.24 10.74
N GLU A 424 14.26 -30.62 11.99
CA GLU A 424 15.30 -30.76 13.04
C GLU A 424 16.31 -31.87 12.71
N GLU A 425 15.84 -33.02 12.19
CA GLU A 425 16.69 -34.10 11.69
C GLU A 425 17.41 -33.71 10.39
N ALA A 426 16.77 -32.91 9.53
CA ALA A 426 17.40 -32.40 8.32
C ALA A 426 18.52 -31.38 8.64
N LEU A 427 18.31 -30.50 9.63
CA LEU A 427 19.30 -29.52 10.09
C LEU A 427 20.51 -30.20 10.74
N SER A 428 20.29 -31.17 11.64
CA SER A 428 21.40 -31.90 12.30
C SER A 428 22.28 -32.73 11.34
N ARG A 429 21.84 -32.97 10.11
CA ARG A 429 22.61 -33.65 9.04
C ARG A 429 23.36 -32.69 8.10
N GLN A 430 23.20 -31.38 8.25
CA GLN A 430 23.92 -30.40 7.43
C GLN A 430 25.40 -30.29 7.83
N SER A 431 26.20 -29.64 6.97
CA SER A 431 27.57 -29.27 7.33
C SER A 431 27.60 -28.20 8.43
N GLU A 432 28.68 -28.14 9.21
CA GLU A 432 28.86 -27.09 10.22
C GLU A 432 28.84 -25.68 9.62
N VAL A 433 29.36 -25.53 8.39
CA VAL A 433 29.32 -24.27 7.62
C VAL A 433 27.88 -23.83 7.36
N THR A 434 27.04 -24.73 6.83
CA THR A 434 25.62 -24.49 6.57
C THR A 434 24.85 -24.21 7.86
N LEU A 435 25.16 -24.93 8.94
CA LEU A 435 24.56 -24.69 10.26
C LEU A 435 24.95 -23.34 10.86
N ASN A 436 26.16 -22.85 10.61
CA ASN A 436 26.58 -21.53 11.06
C ASN A 436 25.91 -20.41 10.26
N ASP A 437 25.84 -20.53 8.92
CA ASP A 437 25.08 -19.63 8.04
C ASP A 437 23.60 -19.53 8.48
N PHE A 438 22.95 -20.68 8.70
CA PHE A 438 21.59 -20.74 9.26
C PHE A 438 21.46 -20.02 10.61
N ARG A 439 22.39 -20.26 11.55
CA ARG A 439 22.35 -19.65 12.90
C ARG A 439 22.58 -18.14 12.86
N THR A 440 23.42 -17.63 11.97
CA THR A 440 23.65 -16.19 11.80
C THR A 440 22.38 -15.51 11.30
N ARG A 441 21.81 -15.97 10.18
CA ARG A 441 20.56 -15.43 9.62
C ARG A 441 19.38 -15.56 10.58
N LEU A 442 19.29 -16.66 11.33
CA LEU A 442 18.26 -16.84 12.35
C LEU A 442 18.37 -15.79 13.45
N LYS A 443 19.59 -15.44 13.91
CA LYS A 443 19.79 -14.36 14.90
C LYS A 443 19.35 -13.00 14.37
N GLU A 444 19.68 -12.67 13.12
CA GLU A 444 19.26 -11.43 12.47
C GLU A 444 17.72 -11.34 12.40
N VAL A 445 17.05 -12.42 12.00
CA VAL A 445 15.57 -12.47 11.97
C VAL A 445 14.98 -12.33 13.38
N VAL A 446 15.55 -13.00 14.39
CA VAL A 446 15.12 -12.87 15.80
C VAL A 446 15.28 -11.42 16.29
N GLN A 447 16.40 -10.76 15.97
CA GLN A 447 16.62 -9.34 16.31
C GLN A 447 15.58 -8.43 15.65
N HIS A 448 15.26 -8.64 14.37
CA HIS A 448 14.23 -7.85 13.69
C HIS A 448 12.82 -8.05 14.29
N PHE A 449 12.47 -9.26 14.74
CA PHE A 449 11.21 -9.49 15.46
C PHE A 449 11.21 -8.83 16.85
N ALA A 450 12.32 -8.87 17.58
CA ALA A 450 12.46 -8.20 18.87
C ALA A 450 12.32 -6.66 18.76
N MET A 451 12.81 -6.05 17.68
CA MET A 451 12.58 -4.62 17.36
C MET A 451 11.11 -4.27 17.11
N MET A 452 10.25 -5.27 16.87
CA MET A 452 8.79 -5.12 16.74
C MET A 452 8.05 -5.66 17.98
N GLU A 453 8.74 -5.76 19.12
CA GLU A 453 8.19 -6.22 20.40
C GLU A 453 7.65 -7.67 20.37
N LEU A 454 8.14 -8.49 19.44
CA LEU A 454 7.76 -9.89 19.30
C LEU A 454 8.91 -10.84 19.63
N ASN A 455 8.68 -11.67 20.65
CA ASN A 455 9.56 -12.79 20.97
C ASN A 455 9.28 -13.95 20.01
N VAL A 456 10.32 -14.43 19.33
CA VAL A 456 10.24 -15.55 18.39
C VAL A 456 11.26 -16.63 18.73
N GLU A 457 10.86 -17.90 18.62
CA GLU A 457 11.77 -19.03 18.81
C GLU A 457 11.43 -20.18 17.83
N LEU A 458 12.40 -21.06 17.53
CA LEU A 458 12.17 -22.27 16.75
C LEU A 458 11.12 -23.18 17.41
N PHE A 459 10.20 -23.72 16.62
CA PHE A 459 9.01 -24.44 17.13
C PHE A 459 9.31 -25.65 18.03
N TYR A 460 10.49 -26.27 17.88
CA TYR A 460 10.94 -27.43 18.68
C TYR A 460 11.73 -27.04 19.94
N LYS A 461 12.04 -25.75 20.12
CA LYS A 461 12.67 -25.20 21.34
C LYS A 461 11.69 -24.42 22.22
N ASN A 462 10.69 -23.80 21.61
CA ASN A 462 9.70 -22.98 22.28
C ASN A 462 8.93 -23.78 23.36
N THR A 463 9.19 -23.49 24.64
CA THR A 463 8.45 -24.06 25.77
C THR A 463 7.21 -23.27 26.14
N ASN A 464 7.16 -21.97 25.80
CA ASN A 464 6.13 -21.02 26.21
C ASN A 464 5.39 -20.43 24.98
N PRO A 465 4.51 -21.20 24.30
CA PRO A 465 3.79 -20.74 23.10
C PRO A 465 2.78 -19.60 23.35
N SER A 466 2.62 -19.13 24.59
CA SER A 466 1.84 -17.94 24.96
C SER A 466 2.62 -16.62 24.87
N GLU A 467 3.94 -16.67 25.01
CA GLU A 467 4.81 -15.49 24.98
C GLU A 467 5.68 -15.46 23.72
N PHE A 468 6.05 -16.64 23.21
CA PHE A 468 6.92 -16.79 22.04
C PHE A 468 6.14 -17.30 20.84
N VAL A 469 6.30 -16.61 19.71
CA VAL A 469 5.79 -17.04 18.40
C VAL A 469 6.75 -18.08 17.81
N SER A 470 6.19 -19.24 17.43
CA SER A 470 6.98 -20.34 16.87
C SER A 470 7.39 -20.09 15.41
N MET A 471 8.66 -20.38 15.12
CA MET A 471 9.27 -20.35 13.80
C MET A 471 9.53 -21.77 13.27
N VAL A 472 9.07 -22.07 12.06
CA VAL A 472 9.32 -23.33 11.35
C VAL A 472 10.21 -23.07 10.14
N PRO A 473 11.45 -23.61 10.09
CA PRO A 473 12.28 -23.55 8.89
C PRO A 473 11.67 -24.39 7.77
N THR A 474 11.60 -23.83 6.56
CA THR A 474 10.91 -24.45 5.41
C THR A 474 11.62 -24.19 4.08
N SER A 475 11.42 -25.08 3.12
CA SER A 475 11.64 -24.80 1.70
C SER A 475 10.40 -25.16 0.89
N ALA A 476 9.78 -24.13 0.33
CA ALA A 476 8.71 -24.29 -0.66
C ALA A 476 9.16 -25.03 -1.93
N HIS A 477 10.45 -24.97 -2.27
CA HIS A 477 10.98 -25.59 -3.48
C HIS A 477 11.22 -27.09 -3.27
N SER A 478 12.08 -27.44 -2.31
CA SER A 478 12.42 -28.85 -2.06
C SER A 478 11.31 -29.61 -1.33
N GLY A 479 10.62 -28.96 -0.40
CA GLY A 479 9.66 -29.57 0.53
C GLY A 479 10.20 -29.80 1.94
N ASP A 480 11.47 -29.47 2.21
CA ASP A 480 12.05 -29.55 3.55
C ASP A 480 11.20 -28.74 4.56
N GLY A 481 10.84 -29.32 5.70
CA GLY A 481 10.06 -28.67 6.76
C GLY A 481 8.57 -28.39 6.46
N MET A 482 8.08 -28.68 5.25
CA MET A 482 6.68 -28.47 4.89
C MET A 482 5.70 -29.36 5.68
N GLY A 483 6.13 -30.60 5.98
CA GLY A 483 5.37 -31.49 6.87
C GLY A 483 5.33 -30.98 8.31
N ASP A 484 6.45 -30.45 8.82
CA ASP A 484 6.52 -29.91 10.18
C ASP A 484 5.60 -28.67 10.34
N LEU A 485 5.53 -27.81 9.32
CA LEU A 485 4.62 -26.67 9.30
C LEU A 485 3.14 -27.10 9.39
N LEU A 486 2.72 -28.11 8.60
CA LEU A 486 1.36 -28.66 8.69
C LEU A 486 1.09 -29.30 10.06
N ALA A 487 2.01 -30.14 10.54
CA ALA A 487 1.88 -30.84 11.81
C ALA A 487 1.77 -29.86 12.99
N PHE A 488 2.60 -28.82 13.00
CA PHE A 488 2.55 -27.75 14.01
C PHE A 488 1.22 -27.00 13.99
N MET A 489 0.74 -26.58 12.81
CA MET A 489 -0.56 -25.90 12.69
C MET A 489 -1.72 -26.78 13.17
N CYS A 490 -1.79 -28.05 12.76
CA CYS A 490 -2.85 -28.96 13.19
C CYS A 490 -2.84 -29.17 14.71
N LYS A 491 -1.65 -29.20 15.32
CA LYS A 491 -1.49 -29.30 16.77
C LYS A 491 -2.00 -28.03 17.49
N GLU A 492 -1.56 -26.84 17.08
CA GLU A 492 -1.97 -25.57 17.71
C GLU A 492 -3.48 -25.27 17.53
N LEU A 493 -4.03 -25.55 16.35
CA LEU A 493 -5.47 -25.40 16.09
C LEU A 493 -6.29 -26.23 17.08
N GLN A 494 -5.98 -27.52 17.20
CA GLN A 494 -6.77 -28.45 18.01
C GLN A 494 -6.52 -28.30 19.51
N SER A 495 -5.30 -27.90 19.94
CA SER A 495 -5.00 -27.68 21.36
C SER A 495 -5.60 -26.37 21.88
N ARG A 496 -5.54 -25.30 21.10
CA ARG A 496 -5.68 -23.92 21.58
C ARG A 496 -6.93 -23.23 21.06
N LEU A 497 -7.43 -23.65 19.90
CA LEU A 497 -8.60 -23.05 19.23
C LEU A 497 -9.80 -24.02 19.16
N PHE A 498 -9.77 -25.13 19.91
CA PHE A 498 -10.82 -26.15 19.95
C PHE A 498 -12.24 -25.55 19.97
N LYS A 499 -12.54 -24.64 20.91
CA LYS A 499 -13.86 -23.99 21.01
C LYS A 499 -14.27 -23.21 19.76
N ARG A 500 -13.33 -22.56 19.06
CA ARG A 500 -13.61 -21.82 17.81
C ARG A 500 -13.79 -22.75 16.61
N LEU A 501 -13.23 -23.95 16.69
CA LEU A 501 -13.28 -24.99 15.65
C LEU A 501 -14.42 -26.00 15.86
N THR A 502 -15.18 -25.90 16.95
CA THR A 502 -16.45 -26.63 17.11
C THR A 502 -17.43 -26.20 16.02
N PHE A 503 -18.03 -27.18 15.35
CA PHE A 503 -19.05 -26.92 14.34
C PHE A 503 -20.34 -26.40 14.99
N SER A 504 -21.00 -25.45 14.33
CA SER A 504 -22.33 -24.95 14.69
C SER A 504 -23.16 -24.85 13.43
N GLU A 505 -24.46 -25.12 13.55
CA GLU A 505 -25.42 -25.01 12.45
C GLU A 505 -25.74 -23.54 12.10
N GLU A 506 -25.39 -22.59 12.98
CA GLU A 506 -25.53 -21.15 12.69
C GLU A 506 -24.61 -20.73 11.51
N LEU A 507 -25.23 -20.16 10.47
CA LEU A 507 -24.49 -19.72 9.29
C LEU A 507 -23.57 -18.55 9.61
N LYS A 508 -22.26 -18.80 9.49
CA LYS A 508 -21.20 -17.79 9.57
C LYS A 508 -20.48 -17.76 8.24
N ALA A 509 -20.97 -16.96 7.30
CA ALA A 509 -20.40 -16.80 5.95
C ALA A 509 -20.02 -15.34 5.66
N SER A 510 -18.99 -15.13 4.85
CA SER A 510 -18.57 -13.79 4.42
C SER A 510 -18.24 -13.75 2.93
N VAL A 511 -18.65 -12.67 2.28
CA VAL A 511 -18.39 -12.42 0.85
C VAL A 511 -16.93 -12.02 0.66
N MET A 512 -16.15 -12.85 -0.02
CA MET A 512 -14.75 -12.55 -0.34
C MET A 512 -14.63 -11.55 -1.47
N GLU A 513 -15.17 -11.86 -2.64
CA GLU A 513 -15.02 -11.05 -3.85
C GLU A 513 -16.28 -11.15 -4.73
N VAL A 514 -16.62 -10.07 -5.43
CA VAL A 514 -17.70 -10.04 -6.42
C VAL A 514 -17.07 -10.11 -7.81
N LYS A 515 -17.41 -11.13 -8.60
CA LYS A 515 -16.81 -11.40 -9.92
C LYS A 515 -17.85 -11.66 -10.99
N GLU A 516 -17.70 -10.99 -12.13
CA GLU A 516 -18.38 -11.36 -13.38
C GLU A 516 -17.71 -12.60 -13.99
N THR A 517 -18.42 -13.73 -14.00
CA THR A 517 -17.95 -14.98 -14.60
C THR A 517 -18.66 -15.24 -15.93
N VAL A 518 -17.89 -15.42 -17.00
CA VAL A 518 -18.44 -15.65 -18.35
C VAL A 518 -19.35 -16.87 -18.37
N GLY A 519 -20.61 -16.68 -18.75
CA GLY A 519 -21.64 -17.72 -18.82
C GLY A 519 -22.50 -17.87 -17.56
N LEU A 520 -22.00 -17.43 -16.39
CA LEU A 520 -22.75 -17.47 -15.11
C LEU A 520 -23.30 -16.10 -14.71
N GLY A 521 -22.74 -15.01 -15.25
CA GLY A 521 -23.06 -13.65 -14.84
C GLY A 521 -22.28 -13.25 -13.59
N THR A 522 -22.84 -12.34 -12.78
CA THR A 522 -22.22 -11.91 -11.52
C THR A 522 -22.32 -13.03 -10.48
N SER A 523 -21.19 -13.33 -9.86
CA SER A 523 -21.01 -14.41 -8.88
C SER A 523 -20.27 -13.87 -7.65
N LEU A 524 -20.60 -14.40 -6.48
CA LEU A 524 -19.87 -14.14 -5.24
C LEU A 524 -18.88 -15.28 -5.00
N ASP A 525 -17.63 -14.97 -4.72
CA ASP A 525 -16.75 -15.88 -4.00
C ASP A 525 -17.03 -15.68 -2.50
N VAL A 526 -17.39 -16.75 -1.79
CA VAL A 526 -17.84 -16.72 -0.39
C VAL A 526 -17.06 -17.75 0.41
N ILE A 527 -16.61 -17.38 1.62
CA ILE A 527 -16.10 -18.33 2.59
C ILE A 527 -17.19 -18.58 3.62
N VAL A 528 -17.65 -19.82 3.68
CA VAL A 528 -18.53 -20.32 4.74
C VAL A 528 -17.61 -20.83 5.84
N VAL A 529 -17.63 -20.19 7.01
CA VAL A 529 -16.84 -20.58 8.18
C VAL A 529 -17.61 -21.62 9.01
N ASN A 530 -18.90 -21.40 9.26
CA ASN A 530 -19.78 -22.33 9.98
C ASN A 530 -21.20 -22.36 9.38
N GLY A 531 -22.03 -23.33 9.80
CA GLY A 531 -23.38 -23.56 9.28
C GLY A 531 -23.43 -24.16 7.88
N ARG A 532 -24.59 -24.03 7.22
CA ARG A 532 -24.91 -24.65 5.93
C ARG A 532 -25.55 -23.65 4.96
N ILE A 533 -25.35 -23.87 3.65
CA ILE A 533 -26.07 -23.16 2.58
C ILE A 533 -26.53 -24.19 1.53
N HIS A 534 -27.78 -24.13 1.10
CA HIS A 534 -28.37 -24.97 0.06
C HIS A 534 -28.64 -24.21 -1.24
N GLU A 535 -28.69 -24.95 -2.34
CA GLU A 535 -29.20 -24.45 -3.61
C GLU A 535 -30.71 -24.17 -3.51
N GLY A 536 -31.10 -22.91 -3.74
CA GLY A 536 -32.48 -22.44 -3.56
C GLY A 536 -32.68 -21.51 -2.35
N ASP A 537 -31.75 -21.49 -1.39
CA ASP A 537 -31.86 -20.65 -0.18
C ASP A 537 -31.96 -19.15 -0.51
N THR A 538 -32.73 -18.41 0.29
CA THR A 538 -32.82 -16.95 0.22
C THR A 538 -31.67 -16.35 1.01
N ILE A 539 -30.75 -15.66 0.33
CA ILE A 539 -29.61 -14.99 0.96
C ILE A 539 -29.83 -13.48 1.09
N VAL A 540 -29.40 -12.93 2.23
CA VAL A 540 -29.42 -11.50 2.56
C VAL A 540 -27.99 -11.01 2.70
N LEU A 541 -27.65 -9.95 1.96
CA LEU A 541 -26.28 -9.42 1.89
C LEU A 541 -26.27 -7.89 1.72
N ALA A 542 -25.16 -7.25 2.09
CA ALA A 542 -25.00 -5.81 1.97
C ALA A 542 -24.74 -5.37 0.52
N GLY A 543 -25.44 -4.35 0.04
CA GLY A 543 -25.18 -3.66 -1.23
C GLY A 543 -24.87 -2.17 -1.05
N GLN A 544 -24.34 -1.55 -2.11
CA GLN A 544 -23.97 -0.12 -2.11
C GLN A 544 -25.16 0.84 -1.88
N GLU A 545 -26.38 0.43 -2.23
CA GLU A 545 -27.61 1.25 -2.11
C GLU A 545 -28.52 0.81 -0.97
N GLY A 546 -28.22 -0.33 -0.31
CA GLY A 546 -29.07 -0.97 0.70
C GLY A 546 -28.84 -2.48 0.77
N PRO A 547 -29.55 -3.20 1.65
CA PRO A 547 -29.51 -4.66 1.67
C PRO A 547 -30.10 -5.26 0.38
N ILE A 548 -29.45 -6.29 -0.14
CA ILE A 548 -29.87 -7.06 -1.31
C ILE A 548 -30.38 -8.41 -0.80
N VAL A 549 -31.53 -8.84 -1.31
CA VAL A 549 -32.09 -10.17 -1.08
C VAL A 549 -32.26 -10.88 -2.42
N THR A 550 -31.74 -12.10 -2.53
CA THR A 550 -31.85 -12.94 -3.73
C THR A 550 -31.83 -14.42 -3.33
N THR A 551 -32.44 -15.26 -4.16
CA THR A 551 -32.29 -16.72 -4.05
C THR A 551 -30.99 -17.21 -4.69
N VAL A 552 -30.35 -18.19 -4.07
CA VAL A 552 -29.19 -18.92 -4.60
C VAL A 552 -29.64 -19.77 -5.79
N ARG A 553 -29.05 -19.54 -6.97
CA ARG A 553 -29.37 -20.31 -8.19
C ARG A 553 -28.57 -21.60 -8.32
N SER A 554 -27.33 -21.59 -7.84
CA SER A 554 -26.41 -22.73 -7.88
C SER A 554 -25.19 -22.43 -7.02
N ILE A 555 -24.68 -23.44 -6.30
CA ILE A 555 -23.42 -23.35 -5.55
C ILE A 555 -22.35 -24.17 -6.28
N LEU A 556 -21.17 -23.56 -6.46
CA LEU A 556 -20.08 -24.09 -7.26
C LEU A 556 -18.82 -24.24 -6.41
N MET A 557 -18.25 -25.45 -6.39
CA MET A 557 -16.96 -25.72 -5.75
C MET A 557 -15.88 -25.97 -6.81
N PRO A 558 -14.63 -25.48 -6.63
CA PRO A 558 -13.50 -26.00 -7.38
C PRO A 558 -13.26 -27.46 -7.00
N ALA A 559 -12.71 -28.26 -7.93
CA ALA A 559 -12.32 -29.64 -7.61
C ALA A 559 -11.31 -29.69 -6.43
N PRO A 560 -11.28 -30.75 -5.62
CA PRO A 560 -10.35 -30.88 -4.50
C PRO A 560 -8.89 -30.62 -4.91
N MET A 561 -8.12 -29.95 -4.03
CA MET A 561 -6.74 -29.48 -4.30
C MET A 561 -6.58 -28.46 -5.44
N SER A 562 -7.66 -28.09 -6.13
CA SER A 562 -7.71 -26.91 -7.01
C SER A 562 -8.37 -25.73 -6.30
N GLU A 563 -8.21 -24.54 -6.87
CA GLU A 563 -8.50 -23.27 -6.21
C GLU A 563 -9.48 -22.44 -7.05
N LEU A 564 -10.34 -21.66 -6.38
CA LEU A 564 -11.40 -20.81 -6.97
C LEU A 564 -10.95 -19.93 -8.15
N ARG A 565 -9.66 -19.56 -8.24
CA ARG A 565 -9.08 -18.71 -9.30
C ARG A 565 -8.89 -19.44 -10.63
N VAL A 566 -8.69 -20.76 -10.61
CA VAL A 566 -8.35 -21.53 -11.82
C VAL A 566 -9.63 -21.80 -12.63
N LYS A 567 -9.58 -21.53 -13.94
CA LYS A 567 -10.65 -21.94 -14.88
C LYS A 567 -10.66 -23.46 -15.05
N GLY A 568 -11.26 -24.15 -14.10
CA GLY A 568 -11.50 -25.60 -14.11
C GLY A 568 -12.96 -25.94 -14.38
N THR A 569 -13.24 -27.25 -14.37
CA THR A 569 -14.60 -27.76 -14.21
C THR A 569 -15.05 -27.52 -12.77
N TYR A 570 -16.08 -26.72 -12.58
CA TYR A 570 -16.72 -26.58 -11.27
C TYR A 570 -17.62 -27.78 -11.00
N GLU A 571 -17.62 -28.25 -9.75
CA GLU A 571 -18.60 -29.19 -9.25
C GLU A 571 -19.81 -28.41 -8.72
N HIS A 572 -21.01 -28.83 -9.14
CA HIS A 572 -22.27 -28.26 -8.63
C HIS A 572 -22.65 -28.96 -7.34
N LEU A 573 -22.74 -28.22 -6.25
CA LEU A 573 -23.15 -28.73 -4.95
C LEU A 573 -24.57 -28.27 -4.62
N LYS A 574 -25.38 -29.20 -4.11
CA LYS A 574 -26.73 -28.91 -3.58
C LYS A 574 -26.70 -28.28 -2.19
N GLU A 575 -25.67 -28.61 -1.40
CA GLU A 575 -25.47 -28.19 -0.02
C GLU A 575 -23.96 -27.97 0.19
N VAL A 576 -23.62 -26.97 0.99
CA VAL A 576 -22.26 -26.71 1.47
C VAL A 576 -22.28 -26.60 2.98
N VAL A 577 -21.47 -27.42 3.65
CA VAL A 577 -21.19 -27.36 5.10
C VAL A 577 -19.98 -26.46 5.34
N GLY A 578 -19.92 -25.79 6.50
CA GLY A 578 -18.89 -24.83 6.87
C GLY A 578 -17.42 -25.26 6.75
N ALA A 579 -16.55 -24.25 6.85
CA ALA A 579 -15.12 -24.24 6.51
C ALA A 579 -14.81 -24.57 5.03
N GLN A 580 -15.60 -24.01 4.11
CA GLN A 580 -15.44 -24.17 2.66
C GLN A 580 -15.46 -22.83 1.92
N GLY A 581 -14.60 -22.69 0.90
CA GLY A 581 -14.61 -21.58 -0.04
C GLY A 581 -15.37 -21.96 -1.30
N VAL A 582 -16.51 -21.30 -1.56
CA VAL A 582 -17.46 -21.65 -2.62
C VAL A 582 -17.88 -20.44 -3.44
N LYS A 583 -18.28 -20.67 -4.68
CA LYS A 583 -18.79 -19.64 -5.59
C LYS A 583 -20.31 -19.73 -5.67
N ILE A 584 -20.99 -18.68 -5.22
CA ILE A 584 -22.45 -18.57 -5.25
C ILE A 584 -22.87 -17.77 -6.49
N VAL A 585 -23.84 -18.29 -7.24
CA VAL A 585 -24.47 -17.57 -8.37
C VAL A 585 -25.91 -17.22 -7.98
N ALA A 586 -26.28 -15.95 -8.09
CA ALA A 586 -27.61 -15.44 -7.74
C ALA A 586 -28.01 -14.28 -8.66
N ARG A 587 -29.13 -13.59 -8.40
CA ARG A 587 -29.56 -12.40 -9.15
C ARG A 587 -29.05 -11.12 -8.48
N ASP A 588 -28.91 -10.07 -9.29
CA ASP A 588 -28.75 -8.68 -8.81
C ASP A 588 -27.55 -8.41 -7.87
N LEU A 589 -26.53 -9.27 -7.96
CA LEU A 589 -25.29 -9.23 -7.15
C LEU A 589 -24.29 -8.12 -7.55
N GLU A 590 -24.55 -7.36 -8.60
CA GLU A 590 -23.61 -6.36 -9.16
C GLU A 590 -23.22 -5.26 -8.18
N LYS A 591 -24.15 -4.89 -7.27
CA LYS A 591 -23.95 -3.85 -6.26
C LYS A 591 -23.55 -4.40 -4.88
N ALA A 592 -23.27 -5.70 -4.77
CA ALA A 592 -22.89 -6.34 -3.50
C ALA A 592 -21.57 -5.78 -2.95
N LEU A 593 -21.45 -5.71 -1.63
CA LEU A 593 -20.26 -5.27 -0.91
C LEU A 593 -19.47 -6.49 -0.39
N ALA A 594 -18.19 -6.55 -0.75
CA ALA A 594 -17.27 -7.58 -0.25
C ALA A 594 -16.76 -7.26 1.16
N GLY A 595 -16.37 -8.31 1.89
CA GLY A 595 -15.88 -8.26 3.27
C GLY A 595 -16.98 -8.19 4.35
N LEU A 596 -18.26 -8.23 3.96
CA LEU A 596 -19.39 -8.22 4.88
C LEU A 596 -20.01 -9.63 5.03
N PRO A 597 -20.76 -9.89 6.12
CA PRO A 597 -21.42 -11.18 6.33
C PRO A 597 -22.52 -11.43 5.28
N LEU A 598 -22.78 -12.71 5.05
CA LEU A 598 -23.90 -13.22 4.26
C LEU A 598 -24.78 -14.08 5.18
N TYR A 599 -26.07 -13.79 5.19
CA TYR A 599 -27.07 -14.51 5.97
C TYR A 599 -27.97 -15.32 5.04
N VAL A 600 -28.55 -16.41 5.56
CA VAL A 600 -29.63 -17.17 4.92
C VAL A 600 -30.90 -16.95 5.74
N ALA A 601 -32.00 -16.62 5.07
CA ALA A 601 -33.32 -16.46 5.65
C ALA A 601 -34.22 -17.63 5.23
N THR A 602 -34.87 -18.28 6.19
CA THR A 602 -35.82 -19.37 5.95
C THR A 602 -37.25 -18.86 5.77
N ASP A 603 -37.62 -17.80 6.48
CA ASP A 603 -38.94 -17.16 6.42
C ASP A 603 -38.87 -15.63 6.22
N LEU A 604 -40.04 -15.01 6.01
CA LEU A 604 -40.15 -13.57 5.76
C LEU A 604 -39.76 -12.74 7.00
N ALA A 605 -39.90 -13.28 8.21
CA ALA A 605 -39.57 -12.57 9.44
C ALA A 605 -38.05 -12.50 9.62
N GLU A 606 -37.34 -13.61 9.36
CA GLU A 606 -35.88 -13.66 9.25
C GLU A 606 -35.36 -12.78 8.12
N GLU A 607 -36.00 -12.76 6.95
CA GLU A 607 -35.59 -11.88 5.83
C GLU A 607 -35.63 -10.39 6.23
N LEU A 608 -36.72 -9.96 6.87
CA LEU A 608 -36.87 -8.60 7.39
C LEU A 608 -35.89 -8.29 8.52
N TYR A 609 -35.63 -9.26 9.40
CA TYR A 609 -34.67 -9.14 10.49
C TYR A 609 -33.23 -8.96 9.96
N PHE A 610 -32.79 -9.79 9.02
CA PHE A 610 -31.45 -9.68 8.44
C PHE A 610 -31.29 -8.44 7.54
N LYS A 611 -32.36 -7.98 6.87
CA LYS A 611 -32.39 -6.67 6.19
C LYS A 611 -32.09 -5.51 7.15
N ASP A 612 -32.70 -5.51 8.35
CA ASP A 612 -32.38 -4.51 9.38
C ASP A 612 -30.98 -4.73 9.95
N GLU A 613 -30.57 -5.96 10.29
CA GLU A 613 -29.26 -6.24 10.89
C GLU A 613 -28.11 -5.79 9.97
N VAL A 614 -28.16 -6.10 8.68
CA VAL A 614 -27.17 -5.64 7.68
C VAL A 614 -27.15 -4.11 7.60
N SER A 615 -28.32 -3.49 7.56
CA SER A 615 -28.46 -2.02 7.48
C SER A 615 -27.94 -1.32 8.74
N ARG A 616 -28.21 -1.90 9.90
CA ARG A 616 -27.80 -1.43 11.23
C ARG A 616 -26.30 -1.62 11.43
N GLY A 617 -25.75 -2.77 11.03
CA GLY A 617 -24.32 -3.08 11.08
C GLY A 617 -23.50 -2.11 10.24
N LEU A 618 -23.90 -1.87 8.98
CA LEU A 618 -23.23 -0.90 8.11
C LEU A 618 -23.30 0.53 8.67
N LYS A 619 -24.47 0.98 9.15
CA LYS A 619 -24.64 2.29 9.77
C LYS A 619 -23.82 2.43 11.07
N ALA A 620 -23.76 1.38 11.90
CA ALA A 620 -23.00 1.37 13.14
C ALA A 620 -21.49 1.46 12.87
N ALA A 621 -20.97 0.66 11.92
CA ALA A 621 -19.57 0.69 11.51
C ALA A 621 -19.16 2.08 10.98
N LEU A 622 -20.00 2.70 10.13
CA LEU A 622 -19.75 4.06 9.63
C LEU A 622 -19.87 5.13 10.72
N LYS A 623 -20.77 4.97 11.71
CA LYS A 623 -20.96 5.94 12.80
C LYS A 623 -19.89 5.83 13.90
N ALA A 624 -19.30 4.64 14.09
CA ALA A 624 -18.20 4.42 15.05
C ALA A 624 -16.91 5.14 14.64
N ILE A 625 -16.75 5.45 13.36
CA ILE A 625 -15.63 6.23 12.84
C ILE A 625 -15.85 7.70 13.21
N ALA A 626 -15.04 8.22 14.13
CA ALA A 626 -15.02 9.65 14.46
C ALA A 626 -14.52 10.47 13.25
N VAL A 627 -15.34 11.43 12.80
CA VAL A 627 -15.10 12.28 11.63
C VAL A 627 -14.82 13.72 12.06
N SER A 628 -13.87 14.39 11.40
CA SER A 628 -13.51 15.79 11.66
C SER A 628 -14.44 16.77 10.90
N PRO A 629 -14.74 17.97 11.42
CA PRO A 629 -15.47 18.99 10.66
C PRO A 629 -14.69 19.55 9.45
N VAL A 630 -13.38 19.32 9.38
CA VAL A 630 -12.50 19.72 8.26
C VAL A 630 -11.57 18.55 7.94
N GLY A 631 -11.43 18.21 6.65
CA GLY A 631 -10.58 17.10 6.21
C GLY A 631 -10.98 16.52 4.86
N VAL A 632 -10.20 15.57 4.35
CA VAL A 632 -10.45 14.91 3.05
C VAL A 632 -11.70 14.02 3.08
N TYR A 633 -12.30 13.79 1.91
CA TYR A 633 -13.37 12.79 1.76
C TYR A 633 -12.77 11.46 1.31
N VAL A 634 -13.13 10.36 1.96
CA VAL A 634 -12.52 9.04 1.71
C VAL A 634 -13.55 8.05 1.17
N VAL A 635 -13.22 7.38 0.07
CA VAL A 635 -14.06 6.33 -0.54
C VAL A 635 -13.21 5.09 -0.78
N ALA A 636 -13.67 3.93 -0.32
CA ALA A 636 -12.93 2.67 -0.48
C ALA A 636 -13.83 1.52 -0.96
N SER A 637 -13.22 0.48 -1.53
CA SER A 637 -13.93 -0.65 -2.14
C SER A 637 -14.74 -1.50 -1.15
N THR A 638 -14.28 -1.60 0.10
CA THR A 638 -14.85 -2.46 1.16
C THR A 638 -14.65 -1.83 2.54
N LEU A 639 -15.37 -2.32 3.56
CA LEU A 639 -15.26 -1.78 4.91
C LEU A 639 -13.84 -1.96 5.50
N GLY A 640 -13.20 -3.11 5.30
CA GLY A 640 -11.83 -3.35 5.77
C GLY A 640 -10.77 -2.51 5.03
N SER A 641 -11.00 -2.17 3.75
CA SER A 641 -10.11 -1.26 3.02
C SER A 641 -10.27 0.20 3.47
N LEU A 642 -11.50 0.60 3.85
CA LEU A 642 -11.77 1.88 4.50
C LEU A 642 -11.08 1.96 5.88
N GLU A 643 -11.26 0.98 6.75
CA GLU A 643 -10.66 0.93 8.09
C GLU A 643 -9.13 1.05 8.04
N SER A 644 -8.49 0.33 7.12
CA SER A 644 -7.04 0.35 6.91
C SER A 644 -6.54 1.73 6.46
N LEU A 645 -7.22 2.32 5.47
CA LEU A 645 -6.91 3.66 4.96
C LEU A 645 -7.12 4.74 6.05
N LEU A 646 -8.17 4.65 6.86
CA LEU A 646 -8.42 5.60 7.95
C LEU A 646 -7.39 5.48 9.08
N THR A 647 -7.01 4.25 9.45
CA THR A 647 -5.95 4.01 10.44
C THR A 647 -4.62 4.58 9.96
N TYR A 648 -4.33 4.41 8.67
CA TYR A 648 -3.16 5.00 8.03
C TYR A 648 -3.20 6.54 8.00
N LEU A 649 -4.31 7.15 7.56
CA LEU A 649 -4.47 8.61 7.54
C LEU A 649 -4.32 9.25 8.94
N LYS A 650 -4.78 8.56 10.00
CA LYS A 650 -4.53 8.97 11.39
C LYS A 650 -3.03 8.96 11.73
N SER A 651 -2.27 7.95 11.32
CA SER A 651 -0.82 7.90 11.56
C SER A 651 -0.03 9.02 10.87
N VAL A 652 -0.55 9.54 9.75
CA VAL A 652 0.04 10.66 8.99
C VAL A 652 -0.57 12.02 9.41
N ASN A 653 -1.43 12.05 10.45
CA ASN A 653 -2.15 13.25 10.91
C ASN A 653 -2.98 13.95 9.82
N ILE A 654 -3.53 13.20 8.86
CA ILE A 654 -4.43 13.73 7.83
C ILE A 654 -5.89 13.59 8.33
N PRO A 655 -6.61 14.70 8.58
CA PRO A 655 -7.99 14.64 9.01
C PRO A 655 -8.91 14.31 7.82
N PHE A 656 -10.01 13.61 8.10
CA PHE A 656 -11.04 13.25 7.12
C PHE A 656 -12.42 13.76 7.58
N SER A 657 -13.21 14.28 6.62
CA SER A 657 -14.52 14.92 6.85
C SER A 657 -15.72 14.12 6.37
N GLY A 658 -15.48 13.02 5.66
CA GLY A 658 -16.53 12.12 5.23
C GLY A 658 -15.97 10.81 4.69
N ILE A 659 -16.80 9.77 4.79
CA ILE A 659 -16.46 8.40 4.43
C ILE A 659 -17.60 7.78 3.61
N SER A 660 -17.23 6.93 2.65
CA SER A 660 -18.17 6.18 1.80
C SER A 660 -17.54 4.84 1.39
N VAL A 661 -18.38 3.87 1.01
CA VAL A 661 -17.95 2.53 0.55
C VAL A 661 -18.64 2.22 -0.78
N GLY A 662 -17.91 1.68 -1.75
CA GLY A 662 -18.41 1.41 -3.10
C GLY A 662 -17.91 2.45 -4.11
N THR A 663 -18.67 2.69 -5.18
CA THR A 663 -18.26 3.64 -6.25
C THR A 663 -18.39 5.10 -5.84
N VAL A 664 -17.53 5.99 -6.37
CA VAL A 664 -17.64 7.44 -6.13
C VAL A 664 -18.83 7.99 -6.92
N HIS A 665 -19.83 8.52 -6.21
CA HIS A 665 -21.06 9.08 -6.78
C HIS A 665 -21.09 10.61 -6.68
N ARG A 666 -22.04 11.22 -7.41
CA ARG A 666 -22.35 12.66 -7.32
C ARG A 666 -22.60 13.15 -5.89
N LYS A 667 -23.15 12.29 -5.02
CA LYS A 667 -23.42 12.59 -3.59
C LYS A 667 -22.13 12.78 -2.77
N ASP A 668 -21.05 12.08 -3.13
CA ASP A 668 -19.76 12.18 -2.46
C ASP A 668 -19.07 13.50 -2.83
N VAL A 669 -19.12 13.87 -4.11
CA VAL A 669 -18.58 15.14 -4.62
C VAL A 669 -19.27 16.36 -3.98
N MET A 670 -20.61 16.33 -3.83
CA MET A 670 -21.36 17.40 -3.16
C MET A 670 -21.07 17.53 -1.66
N LYS A 671 -20.52 16.50 -1.00
CA LYS A 671 -20.04 16.62 0.39
C LYS A 671 -18.61 17.17 0.43
N ALA A 672 -17.75 16.67 -0.45
CA ALA A 672 -16.37 17.15 -0.58
C ALA A 672 -16.29 18.63 -1.01
N SER A 673 -17.26 19.14 -1.78
CA SER A 673 -17.31 20.55 -2.20
C SER A 673 -17.42 21.54 -1.04
N ILE A 674 -17.97 21.14 0.11
CA ILE A 674 -18.05 21.97 1.32
C ILE A 674 -16.63 22.34 1.82
N MET A 675 -15.62 21.52 1.52
CA MET A 675 -14.23 21.82 1.86
C MET A 675 -13.60 22.88 0.95
N VAL A 676 -14.10 23.10 -0.27
CA VAL A 676 -13.58 24.13 -1.20
C VAL A 676 -13.68 25.53 -0.58
N GLU A 677 -14.77 25.81 0.12
CA GLU A 677 -15.01 27.09 0.81
C GLU A 677 -14.27 27.20 2.14
N ARG A 678 -14.02 26.08 2.83
CA ARG A 678 -13.38 26.05 4.15
C ARG A 678 -11.85 26.10 4.06
N ASP A 679 -11.28 25.14 3.34
CA ASP A 679 -9.84 25.02 3.10
C ASP A 679 -9.61 24.16 1.86
N ARG A 680 -9.22 24.84 0.76
CA ARG A 680 -8.95 24.25 -0.55
C ARG A 680 -7.93 23.11 -0.50
N LYS A 681 -7.06 23.06 0.51
CA LYS A 681 -6.09 21.96 0.73
C LYS A 681 -6.78 20.60 0.89
N TRP A 682 -7.95 20.56 1.55
CA TRP A 682 -8.68 19.33 1.85
C TRP A 682 -9.88 19.09 0.92
N ALA A 683 -10.03 19.89 -0.15
CA ALA A 683 -11.03 19.73 -1.20
C ALA A 683 -10.71 18.56 -2.16
N VAL A 684 -10.51 17.38 -1.57
CA VAL A 684 -9.95 16.18 -2.19
C VAL A 684 -10.79 14.96 -1.82
N ILE A 685 -11.06 14.12 -2.82
CA ILE A 685 -11.61 12.77 -2.65
C ILE A 685 -10.48 11.76 -2.84
N LEU A 686 -10.18 10.98 -1.79
CA LEU A 686 -9.29 9.83 -1.85
C LEU A 686 -10.11 8.59 -2.19
N ALA A 687 -10.00 8.11 -3.43
CA ALA A 687 -10.73 6.96 -3.95
C ALA A 687 -9.80 5.74 -4.07
N PHE A 688 -9.94 4.81 -3.14
CA PHE A 688 -9.04 3.67 -2.95
C PHE A 688 -9.65 2.38 -3.49
N ASP A 689 -9.02 1.80 -4.53
CA ASP A 689 -9.48 0.56 -5.19
C ASP A 689 -10.91 0.67 -5.78
N VAL A 690 -11.29 1.89 -6.18
CA VAL A 690 -12.67 2.26 -6.52
C VAL A 690 -12.79 2.89 -7.92
N LYS A 691 -13.85 2.51 -8.64
CA LYS A 691 -14.26 3.17 -9.89
C LYS A 691 -15.01 4.48 -9.59
N VAL A 692 -14.66 5.53 -10.32
CA VAL A 692 -15.33 6.83 -10.26
C VAL A 692 -16.41 6.90 -11.35
N ASP A 693 -17.61 7.32 -10.99
CA ASP A 693 -18.67 7.54 -11.97
C ASP A 693 -18.35 8.74 -12.89
N LYS A 694 -18.76 8.65 -14.16
CA LYS A 694 -18.49 9.69 -15.16
C LYS A 694 -19.15 11.02 -14.79
N ASP A 695 -20.33 10.98 -14.18
CA ASP A 695 -21.05 12.18 -13.78
C ASP A 695 -20.52 12.78 -12.47
N ALA A 696 -19.96 11.95 -11.59
CA ALA A 696 -19.17 12.41 -10.45
C ALA A 696 -17.89 13.14 -10.91
N GLN A 697 -17.16 12.59 -11.88
CA GLN A 697 -15.93 13.22 -12.40
C GLN A 697 -16.18 14.57 -13.09
N LYS A 698 -17.29 14.72 -13.84
CA LYS A 698 -17.68 16.01 -14.44
C LYS A 698 -17.93 17.06 -13.36
N MET A 699 -18.78 16.74 -12.38
CA MET A 699 -19.09 17.64 -11.27
C MET A 699 -17.85 18.02 -10.46
N ALA A 700 -16.93 17.09 -10.23
CA ALA A 700 -15.70 17.37 -9.50
C ALA A 700 -14.84 18.43 -10.22
N ASN A 701 -14.73 18.33 -11.55
CA ASN A 701 -14.04 19.31 -12.38
C ASN A 701 -14.76 20.68 -12.39
N GLU A 702 -16.09 20.70 -12.40
CA GLU A 702 -16.91 21.93 -12.38
C GLU A 702 -16.80 22.68 -11.04
N VAL A 703 -16.80 21.95 -9.93
CA VAL A 703 -16.80 22.51 -8.56
C VAL A 703 -15.37 22.72 -8.02
N GLY A 704 -14.36 22.17 -8.68
CA GLY A 704 -12.94 22.34 -8.31
C GLY A 704 -12.42 21.34 -7.27
N VAL A 705 -13.16 20.24 -7.03
CA VAL A 705 -12.76 19.14 -6.13
C VAL A 705 -11.84 18.18 -6.88
N GLN A 706 -10.68 17.84 -6.31
CA GLN A 706 -9.78 16.84 -6.92
C GLN A 706 -10.16 15.43 -6.51
N ILE A 707 -10.07 14.46 -7.43
CA ILE A 707 -10.28 13.03 -7.14
C ILE A 707 -8.98 12.28 -7.41
N PHE A 708 -8.40 11.66 -6.37
CA PHE A 708 -7.23 10.80 -6.50
C PHE A 708 -7.64 9.34 -6.43
N THR A 709 -7.50 8.64 -7.55
CA THR A 709 -7.74 7.19 -7.66
C THR A 709 -6.43 6.41 -7.60
N ALA A 710 -6.32 5.45 -6.68
CA ALA A 710 -5.22 4.49 -6.67
C ALA A 710 -5.62 3.17 -6.04
N ASN A 711 -4.85 2.11 -6.34
CA ASN A 711 -5.02 0.78 -5.77
C ASN A 711 -4.01 0.51 -4.63
N ILE A 712 -3.16 1.49 -4.29
CA ILE A 712 -2.21 1.41 -3.17
C ILE A 712 -2.41 2.63 -2.28
N ILE A 713 -2.39 2.43 -0.96
CA ILE A 713 -2.59 3.49 0.04
C ILE A 713 -1.51 4.58 -0.08
N TYR A 714 -0.24 4.21 -0.14
CA TYR A 714 0.89 5.14 -0.20
C TYR A 714 0.86 6.04 -1.46
N HIS A 715 0.40 5.52 -2.62
CA HIS A 715 0.23 6.35 -3.82
C HIS A 715 -0.86 7.42 -3.70
N LEU A 716 -1.83 7.26 -2.78
CA LEU A 716 -2.78 8.34 -2.47
C LEU A 716 -2.10 9.42 -1.63
N GLN A 717 -1.23 9.04 -0.68
CA GLN A 717 -0.42 9.98 0.09
C GLN A 717 0.49 10.80 -0.83
N THR A 718 1.32 10.16 -1.66
CA THR A 718 2.28 10.87 -2.53
C THR A 718 1.59 11.90 -3.44
N ARG A 719 0.47 11.52 -4.07
CA ARG A 719 -0.32 12.45 -4.91
C ARG A 719 -0.97 13.57 -4.11
N MET A 720 -1.36 13.30 -2.87
CA MET A 720 -1.89 14.32 -1.97
C MET A 720 -0.79 15.30 -1.52
N GLU A 721 0.41 14.81 -1.22
CA GLU A 721 1.58 15.64 -0.90
C GLU A 721 2.00 16.50 -2.10
N GLU A 722 2.14 15.91 -3.29
CA GLU A 722 2.38 16.62 -4.55
C GLU A 722 1.33 17.73 -4.80
N TYR A 723 0.04 17.44 -4.52
CA TYR A 723 -1.05 18.41 -4.64
C TYR A 723 -0.96 19.54 -3.62
N VAL A 724 -0.72 19.21 -2.34
CA VAL A 724 -0.55 20.20 -1.27
C VAL A 724 0.65 21.10 -1.56
N GLU A 725 1.77 20.54 -1.99
CA GLU A 725 2.95 21.30 -2.41
C GLU A 725 2.67 22.18 -3.63
N ALA A 726 1.96 21.66 -4.64
CA ALA A 726 1.58 22.43 -5.82
C ALA A 726 0.68 23.62 -5.45
N LEU A 727 -0.29 23.41 -4.55
CA LEU A 727 -1.17 24.46 -4.04
C LEU A 727 -0.41 25.49 -3.20
N MET A 728 0.49 25.06 -2.30
CA MET A 728 1.39 25.98 -1.58
C MET A 728 2.34 26.74 -2.51
N ARG A 729 2.77 26.14 -3.62
CA ARG A 729 3.61 26.78 -4.65
C ARG A 729 2.82 27.78 -5.48
N GLU A 730 1.53 27.51 -5.75
CA GLU A 730 0.59 28.44 -6.39
C GLU A 730 0.32 29.65 -5.48
N ASN A 731 -0.01 29.41 -4.21
CA ASN A 731 -0.29 30.47 -3.23
C ASN A 731 0.96 31.33 -2.95
N ARG A 732 2.14 30.72 -2.80
CA ARG A 732 3.42 31.47 -2.72
C ARG A 732 3.60 32.42 -3.90
N LYS A 733 3.32 31.98 -5.13
CA LYS A 733 3.41 32.87 -6.31
C LYS A 733 2.40 34.02 -6.27
N LYS A 734 1.17 33.78 -5.79
CA LYS A 734 0.13 34.82 -5.69
C LYS A 734 0.41 35.88 -4.62
N HIS A 735 1.02 35.48 -3.50
CA HIS A 735 1.30 36.37 -2.38
C HIS A 735 2.75 36.88 -2.33
N ALA A 736 3.57 36.61 -3.35
CA ALA A 736 4.97 37.03 -3.42
C ALA A 736 5.14 38.56 -3.24
N ASP A 737 4.29 39.36 -3.90
CA ASP A 737 4.34 40.82 -3.85
C ASP A 737 3.91 41.41 -2.49
N GLN A 738 3.27 40.60 -1.64
CA GLN A 738 2.77 40.97 -0.31
C GLN A 738 3.66 40.42 0.82
N ALA A 739 4.52 39.44 0.52
CA ALA A 739 5.43 38.79 1.47
C ALA A 739 6.68 39.67 1.73
N VAL A 740 6.56 40.56 2.71
CA VAL A 740 7.67 41.43 3.15
C VAL A 740 8.54 40.69 4.16
N PHE A 741 9.79 40.40 3.76
CA PHE A 741 10.79 39.79 4.64
C PHE A 741 11.38 40.82 5.61
N PRO A 742 11.74 40.42 6.85
CA PRO A 742 12.27 41.32 7.84
C PRO A 742 13.73 41.66 7.50
N VAL A 743 14.06 42.95 7.46
CA VAL A 743 15.45 43.40 7.23
C VAL A 743 15.77 44.66 8.02
N LYS A 744 17.03 44.75 8.45
CA LYS A 744 17.65 45.91 9.10
C LYS A 744 18.90 46.29 8.32
N LEU A 745 18.95 47.52 7.83
CA LEU A 745 20.02 48.05 6.98
C LEU A 745 20.66 49.27 7.63
N ARG A 746 21.99 49.36 7.55
CA ARG A 746 22.73 50.56 7.89
C ARG A 746 23.27 51.22 6.62
N VAL A 747 23.12 52.53 6.54
CA VAL A 747 23.65 53.35 5.44
C VAL A 747 25.18 53.48 5.56
N LEU A 748 25.89 53.34 4.45
CA LEU A 748 27.34 53.61 4.40
C LEU A 748 27.58 55.12 4.19
N PRO A 749 28.26 55.85 5.11
CA PRO A 749 28.26 57.33 5.14
C PRO A 749 28.65 58.06 3.86
N ASP A 750 29.62 57.52 3.11
CA ASP A 750 30.19 58.15 1.90
C ASP A 750 29.69 57.55 0.58
N MET A 751 28.81 56.53 0.62
CA MET A 751 28.41 55.74 -0.56
C MET A 751 27.00 56.07 -1.07
N VAL A 752 26.61 57.36 -1.10
CA VAL A 752 25.31 57.80 -1.61
C VAL A 752 25.44 58.43 -3.00
N PHE A 753 25.15 57.63 -4.03
CA PHE A 753 25.29 58.00 -5.44
C PHE A 753 24.18 58.93 -5.94
N ASN A 754 22.93 58.74 -5.49
CA ASN A 754 21.83 59.64 -5.81
C ASN A 754 20.99 59.98 -4.57
N LYS A 755 20.90 61.27 -4.25
CA LYS A 755 20.27 61.81 -3.02
C LYS A 755 18.77 62.10 -3.17
N ARG A 756 18.22 62.05 -4.39
CA ARG A 756 16.81 62.30 -4.72
C ARG A 756 16.26 61.11 -5.52
N ALA A 757 14.98 60.81 -5.38
CA ALA A 757 14.29 59.74 -6.11
C ALA A 757 14.69 59.68 -7.61
N PRO A 758 15.12 58.52 -8.14
CA PRO A 758 15.33 57.24 -7.45
C PRO A 758 16.57 57.28 -6.55
N ILE A 759 16.41 56.97 -5.26
CA ILE A 759 17.50 57.06 -4.28
C ILE A 759 18.45 55.88 -4.53
N VAL A 760 19.75 56.14 -4.69
CA VAL A 760 20.76 55.11 -4.93
C VAL A 760 21.87 55.24 -3.90
N MET A 761 22.07 54.19 -3.10
CA MET A 761 22.97 54.23 -1.96
C MET A 761 23.52 52.84 -1.57
N GLY A 762 24.76 52.83 -1.07
CA GLY A 762 25.36 51.67 -0.44
C GLY A 762 24.80 51.44 0.97
N VAL A 763 24.36 50.21 1.22
CA VAL A 763 23.86 49.76 2.52
C VAL A 763 24.56 48.47 2.96
N HIS A 764 24.75 48.34 4.26
CA HIS A 764 25.18 47.12 4.92
C HIS A 764 23.96 46.43 5.52
N VAL A 765 23.75 45.15 5.22
CA VAL A 765 22.64 44.35 5.79
C VAL A 765 23.04 43.91 7.20
N GLU A 766 22.55 44.59 8.24
CA GLU A 766 22.88 44.27 9.63
C GLU A 766 22.18 42.99 10.12
N ALA A 767 20.95 42.74 9.65
CA ALA A 767 20.20 41.53 9.96
C ALA A 767 19.07 41.30 8.94
N GLY A 768 18.74 40.02 8.72
CA GLY A 768 17.60 39.60 7.92
C GLY A 768 17.88 39.40 6.43
N LEU A 769 16.83 39.45 5.62
CA LEU A 769 16.85 39.16 4.19
C LEU A 769 16.27 40.33 3.38
N LEU A 770 17.13 40.99 2.61
CA LEU A 770 16.72 42.00 1.65
C LEU A 770 16.34 41.33 0.32
N ARG A 771 15.19 41.71 -0.25
CA ARG A 771 14.77 41.31 -1.61
C ARG A 771 14.31 42.50 -2.42
N GLU A 772 14.37 42.39 -3.75
CA GLU A 772 13.69 43.31 -4.66
C GLU A 772 12.18 43.38 -4.32
N GLY A 773 11.57 44.55 -4.47
CA GLY A 773 10.19 44.84 -4.06
C GLY A 773 9.99 45.22 -2.58
N THR A 774 10.96 44.96 -1.69
CA THR A 774 10.84 45.24 -0.24
C THR A 774 10.59 46.73 0.04
N PRO A 775 9.51 47.11 0.75
CA PRO A 775 9.28 48.50 1.15
C PRO A 775 10.17 48.87 2.35
N ILE A 776 10.77 50.06 2.33
CA ILE A 776 11.73 50.53 3.35
C ILE A 776 11.23 51.78 4.06
N CYS A 777 11.42 51.85 5.38
CA CYS A 777 11.08 52.99 6.23
C CYS A 777 12.15 53.28 7.29
N VAL A 778 12.09 54.48 7.88
CA VAL A 778 12.99 54.95 8.94
C VAL A 778 12.22 55.07 10.26
N PRO A 779 12.47 54.19 11.26
CA PRO A 779 11.72 54.22 12.51
C PRO A 779 11.93 55.49 13.35
N SER A 780 13.16 56.00 13.38
CA SER A 780 13.58 57.12 14.24
C SER A 780 12.92 58.48 13.92
N ARG A 781 12.21 58.58 12.80
CA ARG A 781 11.58 59.82 12.32
C ARG A 781 10.15 59.51 11.85
N ASP A 782 9.24 59.27 12.79
CA ASP A 782 7.80 59.00 12.57
C ASP A 782 7.49 57.97 11.47
N ASN A 783 8.28 56.89 11.40
CA ASN A 783 8.13 55.82 10.40
C ASN A 783 8.11 56.31 8.93
N VAL A 784 8.88 57.36 8.60
CA VAL A 784 8.98 57.91 7.24
C VAL A 784 9.31 56.81 6.23
N VAL A 785 8.40 56.61 5.27
CA VAL A 785 8.56 55.69 4.15
C VAL A 785 9.53 56.30 3.13
N LEU A 786 10.50 55.51 2.67
CA LEU A 786 11.44 55.94 1.63
C LEU A 786 11.02 55.48 0.23
N GLY A 787 10.43 54.28 0.13
CA GLY A 787 10.04 53.68 -1.14
C GLY A 787 10.09 52.15 -1.12
N LYS A 788 10.06 51.53 -2.30
CA LYS A 788 10.35 50.10 -2.50
C LYS A 788 11.73 49.94 -3.13
N VAL A 789 12.46 48.89 -2.75
CA VAL A 789 13.71 48.50 -3.42
C VAL A 789 13.37 48.03 -4.84
N PHE A 790 13.87 48.71 -5.87
CA PHE A 790 13.68 48.31 -7.27
C PHE A 790 14.75 47.32 -7.72
N SER A 791 16.02 47.58 -7.39
CA SER A 791 17.14 46.73 -7.78
C SER A 791 18.25 46.73 -6.74
N ILE A 792 18.92 45.59 -6.59
CA ILE A 792 20.06 45.40 -5.68
C ILE A 792 21.30 45.02 -6.51
N GLU A 793 22.42 45.69 -6.29
CA GLU A 793 23.68 45.44 -6.99
C GLU A 793 24.82 45.18 -5.99
N SER A 794 25.60 44.14 -6.23
CA SER A 794 26.89 43.91 -5.55
C SER A 794 28.00 43.84 -6.59
N ASN A 795 29.00 44.73 -6.47
CA ASN A 795 30.16 44.78 -7.38
C ASN A 795 29.77 44.78 -8.88
N HIS A 796 28.83 45.63 -9.27
CA HIS A 796 28.25 45.75 -10.63
C HIS A 796 27.54 44.49 -11.16
N LYS A 797 27.16 43.55 -10.28
CA LYS A 797 26.26 42.43 -10.61
C LYS A 797 24.92 42.64 -9.91
N ALA A 798 23.83 42.60 -10.68
CA ALA A 798 22.49 42.57 -10.13
C ALA A 798 22.26 41.26 -9.37
N ILE A 799 21.64 41.34 -8.19
CA ILE A 799 21.31 40.21 -7.31
C ILE A 799 19.87 40.34 -6.82
N GLN A 800 19.15 39.22 -6.72
CA GLN A 800 17.73 39.24 -6.33
C GLN A 800 17.51 39.30 -4.81
N GLU A 801 18.49 38.82 -4.03
CA GLU A 801 18.46 38.87 -2.57
C GLU A 801 19.84 39.16 -1.97
N ALA A 802 19.85 39.79 -0.79
CA ALA A 802 21.05 40.04 0.01
C ALA A 802 20.79 39.68 1.48
N ARG A 803 21.79 39.08 2.15
CA ARG A 803 21.70 38.55 3.52
C ARG A 803 22.63 39.30 4.48
N THR A 804 22.38 39.11 5.79
CA THR A 804 23.22 39.60 6.89
C THR A 804 24.72 39.58 6.59
N GLY A 805 25.40 40.70 6.84
CA GLY A 805 26.84 40.90 6.64
C GLY A 805 27.24 41.33 5.23
N GLN A 806 26.33 41.34 4.25
CA GLN A 806 26.63 41.78 2.89
C GLN A 806 26.50 43.30 2.73
N GLU A 807 27.40 43.87 1.92
CA GLU A 807 27.36 45.27 1.49
C GLU A 807 26.92 45.34 0.03
N VAL A 808 25.83 46.08 -0.21
CA VAL A 808 25.12 46.13 -1.48
C VAL A 808 24.67 47.55 -1.79
N CYS A 809 24.68 47.90 -3.07
CA CYS A 809 24.05 49.12 -3.56
C CYS A 809 22.56 48.85 -3.80
N VAL A 810 21.69 49.68 -3.25
CA VAL A 810 20.24 49.57 -3.43
C VAL A 810 19.71 50.80 -4.16
N ARG A 811 18.81 50.55 -5.12
CA ARG A 811 17.96 51.58 -5.71
C ARG A 811 16.58 51.51 -5.07
N ILE A 812 16.14 52.62 -4.48
CA ILE A 812 14.84 52.76 -3.82
C ILE A 812 14.00 53.78 -4.62
N ASP A 813 12.89 53.30 -5.15
CA ASP A 813 11.93 54.09 -5.92
C ASP A 813 10.74 54.49 -5.02
N PRO A 814 10.26 55.74 -5.07
CA PRO A 814 9.18 56.22 -4.20
C PRO A 814 7.86 55.51 -4.52
N VAL A 815 7.00 55.37 -3.51
CA VAL A 815 5.64 54.84 -3.70
C VAL A 815 4.79 55.86 -4.45
N GLU A 816 3.98 55.38 -5.41
CA GLU A 816 3.08 56.23 -6.18
C GLU A 816 2.15 57.05 -5.27
N GLY A 817 2.15 58.37 -5.44
CA GLY A 817 1.34 59.31 -4.66
C GLY A 817 2.06 59.98 -3.48
N GLU A 818 3.21 59.50 -3.03
CA GLU A 818 3.98 60.16 -1.96
C GLU A 818 5.00 61.20 -2.49
N ALA A 819 5.19 62.30 -1.75
CA ALA A 819 6.20 63.30 -2.09
C ALA A 819 7.62 62.74 -1.90
N PRO A 820 8.53 62.88 -2.90
CA PRO A 820 9.82 62.23 -2.89
C PRO A 820 10.69 62.71 -1.72
N LYS A 821 11.17 61.75 -0.92
CA LYS A 821 12.09 62.02 0.19
C LYS A 821 13.50 62.32 -0.34
N LEU A 822 14.34 62.87 0.54
CA LEU A 822 15.66 63.40 0.18
C LEU A 822 16.65 63.14 1.32
N TYR A 823 17.77 62.51 0.96
CA TYR A 823 18.90 62.23 1.84
C TYR A 823 19.61 63.54 2.23
N GLY A 824 19.91 63.75 3.52
CA GLY A 824 20.38 65.04 4.03
C GLY A 824 19.29 65.93 4.66
N ARG A 825 18.03 65.50 4.63
CA ARG A 825 16.89 66.24 5.23
C ARG A 825 15.87 65.32 5.90
N HIS A 826 15.43 64.29 5.18
CA HIS A 826 14.41 63.37 5.68
C HIS A 826 15.00 62.15 6.41
N PHE A 827 16.24 61.78 6.08
CA PHE A 827 17.03 60.74 6.72
C PHE A 827 18.51 60.92 6.34
N ASP A 828 19.40 60.39 7.17
CA ASP A 828 20.86 60.54 7.09
C ASP A 828 21.56 59.19 7.39
N HIS A 829 22.89 59.13 7.26
CA HIS A 829 23.65 57.89 7.48
C HIS A 829 23.62 57.37 8.94
N THR A 830 23.23 58.23 9.89
CA THR A 830 23.01 57.86 11.29
C THR A 830 21.70 57.13 11.53
N ASP A 831 20.76 57.18 10.57
CA ASP A 831 19.47 56.51 10.68
C ASP A 831 19.56 55.05 10.20
N VAL A 832 18.92 54.15 10.95
CA VAL A 832 18.75 52.73 10.55
C VAL A 832 17.52 52.63 9.66
N LEU A 833 17.65 51.91 8.54
CA LEU A 833 16.53 51.63 7.65
C LEU A 833 15.99 50.22 7.94
N VAL A 834 14.67 50.05 7.91
CA VAL A 834 14.03 48.74 8.13
C VAL A 834 12.96 48.45 7.10
N SER A 835 12.65 47.16 6.90
CA SER A 835 11.47 46.73 6.14
C SER A 835 10.18 47.27 6.77
N LYS A 836 9.35 47.96 5.98
CA LYS A 836 7.99 48.36 6.37
C LYS A 836 7.05 47.14 6.29
N ILE A 837 6.95 46.43 7.40
CA ILE A 837 6.09 45.24 7.54
C ILE A 837 4.65 45.68 7.82
N SER A 838 3.66 44.96 7.29
CA SER A 838 2.24 45.07 7.66
C SER A 838 1.77 43.83 8.42
N ARG A 839 0.58 43.88 9.02
CA ARG A 839 0.02 42.70 9.69
C ARG A 839 -0.20 41.54 8.71
N ASP A 840 -0.81 41.84 7.58
CA ASP A 840 -1.08 40.88 6.51
C ASP A 840 0.22 40.24 5.99
N SER A 841 1.29 41.02 5.84
CA SER A 841 2.60 40.50 5.46
C SER A 841 3.17 39.53 6.50
N ILE A 842 2.99 39.77 7.81
CA ILE A 842 3.44 38.84 8.86
C ILE A 842 2.69 37.52 8.76
N ASP A 843 1.37 37.58 8.60
CA ASP A 843 0.53 36.38 8.58
C ASP A 843 0.77 35.56 7.29
N ILE A 844 0.93 36.20 6.12
CA ILE A 844 1.40 35.56 4.86
C ILE A 844 2.77 34.90 5.02
N VAL A 845 3.74 35.60 5.62
CA VAL A 845 5.09 35.08 5.82
C VAL A 845 5.09 33.90 6.80
N LYS A 846 4.26 33.95 7.84
CA LYS A 846 4.06 32.87 8.81
C LYS A 846 3.42 31.63 8.19
N GLU A 847 2.50 31.80 7.26
CA GLU A 847 1.77 30.70 6.62
C GLU A 847 2.57 30.03 5.48
N PHE A 848 3.19 30.83 4.60
CA PHE A 848 3.77 30.33 3.35
C PHE A 848 5.31 30.35 3.28
N TYR A 849 5.98 31.17 4.09
CA TYR A 849 7.43 31.42 4.00
C TYR A 849 8.20 31.12 5.29
N ARG A 850 7.57 30.43 6.27
CA ARG A 850 8.20 30.16 7.56
C ARG A 850 9.52 29.39 7.44
N ASN A 851 9.66 28.51 6.45
CA ASN A 851 10.86 27.71 6.24
C ASN A 851 12.02 28.49 5.61
N ASP A 852 11.74 29.63 4.97
CA ASP A 852 12.75 30.48 4.31
C ASP A 852 13.47 31.41 5.33
N LEU A 853 12.98 31.45 6.57
CA LEU A 853 13.40 32.36 7.64
C LEU A 853 14.09 31.62 8.79
N ASN A 854 15.31 32.06 9.09
CA ASN A 854 16.07 31.56 10.23
C ASN A 854 15.42 31.98 11.56
N LYS A 855 15.81 31.30 12.65
CA LYS A 855 15.35 31.63 14.02
C LYS A 855 15.72 33.08 14.42
N GLU A 856 16.75 33.64 13.80
CA GLU A 856 17.21 35.03 14.00
C GLU A 856 16.36 36.03 13.20
N ASP A 857 16.08 35.74 11.93
CA ASP A 857 15.19 36.56 11.10
C ASP A 857 13.78 36.66 11.73
N TRP A 858 13.31 35.59 12.37
CA TRP A 858 12.04 35.60 13.11
C TRP A 858 12.11 36.41 14.42
N LYS A 859 13.26 36.45 15.11
CA LYS A 859 13.46 37.39 16.24
C LYS A 859 13.41 38.84 15.74
N LEU A 860 14.05 39.13 14.61
CA LEU A 860 13.99 40.44 13.96
C LEU A 860 12.56 40.82 13.55
N MET A 861 11.76 39.88 13.04
CA MET A 861 10.33 40.11 12.76
C MET A 861 9.56 40.56 14.02
N VAL A 862 9.84 39.97 15.19
CA VAL A 862 9.22 40.36 16.47
C VAL A 862 9.76 41.71 16.99
N GLU A 863 11.04 42.01 16.78
CA GLU A 863 11.65 43.32 17.10
C GLU A 863 11.01 44.42 16.25
N LEU A 864 10.88 44.20 14.95
CA LEU A 864 10.26 45.13 13.99
C LEU A 864 8.77 45.32 14.27
N LYS A 865 8.04 44.26 14.66
CA LYS A 865 6.63 44.38 15.10
C LYS A 865 6.49 45.38 16.26
N LYS A 866 7.40 45.33 17.24
CA LYS A 866 7.43 46.26 18.38
C LYS A 866 7.82 47.68 17.95
N MET A 867 8.87 47.84 17.13
CA MET A 867 9.34 49.15 16.68
C MET A 867 8.31 49.90 15.82
N LEU A 868 7.57 49.17 14.96
CA LEU A 868 6.57 49.75 14.06
C LEU A 868 5.18 49.89 14.71
N SER A 869 5.03 49.56 16.00
CA SER A 869 3.76 49.60 16.74
C SER A 869 2.60 48.83 16.07
N ILE A 870 2.92 47.71 15.42
CA ILE A 870 1.94 46.84 14.74
C ILE A 870 1.27 45.94 15.79
N ILE A 871 -0.06 45.96 15.87
CA ILE A 871 -0.85 45.21 16.87
C ILE A 871 -0.98 43.72 16.49
#